data_AF-A0A7R8V6Q7-F1
#
_entry.id   AF-A0A7R8V6Q7-F1
#
_cell.length_a   1.000
_cell.length_b   1.000
_cell.length_c   1.000
_cell.angle_alpha   90.00
_cell.angle_beta   90.00
_cell.angle_gamma   90.00
#
_symmetry.space_group_name_H-M   'P 1'
#
loop_
_entity.id
_entity.type
_entity.pdbx_description
1 polymer ?
#
loop_
_entity_poly.entity_id
_entity_poly.type
_entity_poly.pdbx_seq_one_letter_code
_entity_poly.pdbx_strand_id
1 'polypeptide(L)'
;MLTQNLDQDAQVTSGETQLKSFGSFLDNYDSRLTSLLNGLTNGHAENFHSNLDKVQIESSAEIPAITISYTPPSECISIFRLADSDNKTLNKVLATFSQLCDEGTKLKTAARQHQFKLLYFDEHLCAYEEQGEECLNGMGDLLELLYSVQYLSQRCITVASTILQQLGALFTYRAIDNRLDLQLAMQFQEVFNRLSETILQLIVFDEILVSSRLQNFWQTYKKAIYSISRNKDRFNHPYTEYEISGLTNVLSSLEMLFAGSLFQTFLDSIFKIKEQISTKALPEISGHFQDYIRVNLTSIEKFSSVLSDLDETELIIRINAICVLFHHFFGQLEQKVLKQLLDVNSKNVGITLIGNIMWSPEQFLKKHAQTLMKSYDKYLQERISLRQVYLQTKIQVISQETKQYCSLTLTWCLKMNSVLNSATHKFQVVHFKNLCGLFLQGLKYAGQLSNLIKSITNLHVLLHLKMAKPTLLSICKLIEYLRIAQLTFQNNFVKIGQIIQCVIQYLTYKTLFIIATVKKKLATQPSRNERNLDTLSALQIAEKCVYGPATKCRMLIASLALNFANPMRVLTPEHLQKLHKIFNRLILLSDLQSNIERLCDPSFMYWHQSILIVYLKQVIDIKGSQSLTPHAFYTSMKYLVQSADTCSKNFEELYAMNNFKTIDSFSKMHYKQYRQEVAVKLCAQIETFLRIHVHENLAQNKPNPFTNGLEDCRDLVNISPVQINGFHVVLKDQIENYLSNMFYNLTTISLHDWRTYSEMRHLGNYKFNLVTIGDHLPTQQLEQGIDVLEIMRNIHIFVSKYLYNMNNQIFIEYSSNNKHLNTIGIRHIANSLRTHGTGIINTTV
;
A
#
# COMPACT_ATOMS: atom_id res chain seq x y z
N MET A 1 -15.74 -17.40 45.78
CA MET A 1 -16.18 -16.40 44.78
C MET A 1 -15.85 -14.97 45.20
N LEU A 2 -16.10 -14.53 46.45
CA LEU A 2 -15.72 -13.18 46.92
C LEU A 2 -14.21 -12.90 46.95
N THR A 3 -13.38 -13.90 47.24
CA THR A 3 -11.91 -13.78 47.27
C THR A 3 -11.24 -13.72 45.89
N GLN A 4 -11.89 -14.22 44.83
CA GLN A 4 -11.35 -14.15 43.46
C GLN A 4 -11.57 -12.76 42.81
N ASN A 5 -12.60 -12.02 43.24
CA ASN A 5 -12.86 -10.66 42.75
C ASN A 5 -11.94 -9.63 43.41
N LEU A 6 -11.66 -9.78 44.72
CA LEU A 6 -10.72 -8.92 45.45
C LEU A 6 -9.29 -9.01 44.90
N ASP A 7 -8.84 -10.20 44.49
CA ASP A 7 -7.52 -10.40 43.86
C ASP A 7 -7.44 -9.78 42.46
N GLN A 8 -8.54 -9.75 41.70
CA GLN A 8 -8.59 -9.08 40.40
C GLN A 8 -8.57 -7.56 40.52
N ASP A 9 -9.33 -6.98 41.45
CA ASP A 9 -9.38 -5.53 41.65
C ASP A 9 -8.06 -5.01 42.22
N ALA A 10 -7.45 -5.70 43.19
CA ALA A 10 -6.12 -5.34 43.72
C ALA A 10 -5.03 -5.39 42.63
N GLN A 11 -5.12 -6.37 41.73
CA GLN A 11 -4.20 -6.51 40.60
C GLN A 11 -4.42 -5.48 39.49
N VAL A 12 -5.67 -5.14 39.18
CA VAL A 12 -5.99 -4.02 38.27
C VAL A 12 -5.44 -2.73 38.85
N THR A 13 -5.60 -2.50 40.15
CA THR A 13 -5.08 -1.32 40.85
C THR A 13 -3.54 -1.27 40.84
N SER A 14 -2.87 -2.42 41.00
CA SER A 14 -1.40 -2.53 40.90
C SER A 14 -0.88 -2.27 39.47
N GLY A 15 -1.57 -2.79 38.45
CA GLY A 15 -1.24 -2.50 37.05
C GLY A 15 -1.49 -1.04 36.69
N GLU A 16 -2.58 -0.45 37.20
CA GLU A 16 -2.90 0.96 37.01
C GLU A 16 -1.90 1.89 37.69
N THR A 17 -1.38 1.53 38.86
CA THR A 17 -0.33 2.32 39.54
C THR A 17 0.99 2.28 38.79
N GLN A 18 1.41 1.12 38.27
CA GLN A 18 2.57 1.04 37.38
C GLN A 18 2.39 1.86 36.09
N LEU A 19 1.23 1.73 35.43
CA LEU A 19 0.95 2.48 34.20
C LEU A 19 0.85 3.99 34.45
N LYS A 20 0.30 4.42 35.59
CA LYS A 20 0.31 5.84 36.02
C LYS A 20 1.72 6.36 36.28
N SER A 21 2.59 5.56 36.90
CA SER A 21 3.99 5.94 37.13
C SER A 21 4.79 6.08 35.83
N PHE A 22 4.49 5.25 34.83
CA PHE A 22 5.09 5.38 33.50
C PHE A 22 4.52 6.59 32.75
N GLY A 23 3.23 6.86 32.89
CA GLY A 23 2.59 8.06 32.35
C GLY A 23 3.19 9.35 32.91
N SER A 24 3.37 9.44 34.24
CA SER A 24 4.00 10.62 34.86
C SER A 24 5.47 10.78 34.48
N PHE A 25 6.18 9.68 34.21
CA PHE A 25 7.53 9.73 33.63
C PHE A 25 7.52 10.34 32.22
N LEU A 26 6.60 9.92 31.36
CA LEU A 26 6.45 10.49 30.01
C LEU A 26 6.07 11.98 30.06
N ASP A 27 5.15 12.38 30.94
CA ASP A 27 4.77 13.79 31.10
C ASP A 27 5.97 14.66 31.51
N ASN A 28 6.80 14.17 32.45
CA ASN A 28 8.02 14.84 32.85
C ASN A 28 9.06 14.90 31.72
N TYR A 29 9.16 13.84 30.92
CA TYR A 29 10.05 13.79 29.77
C TYR A 29 9.61 14.78 28.68
N ASP A 30 8.32 14.78 28.31
CA ASP A 30 7.75 15.70 27.33
C ASP A 30 7.91 17.14 27.81
N SER A 31 7.52 17.46 29.05
CA SER A 31 7.73 18.80 29.66
C SER A 31 9.18 19.27 29.55
N ARG A 32 10.14 18.39 29.84
CA ARG A 32 11.57 18.68 29.73
C ARG A 32 11.98 18.90 28.27
N LEU A 33 11.45 18.11 27.35
CA LEU A 33 11.72 18.23 25.92
C LEU A 33 11.13 19.52 25.33
N THR A 34 9.93 19.92 25.73
CA THR A 34 9.33 21.23 25.37
C THR A 34 10.13 22.37 25.97
N SER A 35 10.63 22.23 27.21
CA SER A 35 11.50 23.26 27.82
C SER A 35 12.81 23.44 27.06
N LEU A 36 13.38 22.34 26.55
CA LEU A 36 14.59 22.35 25.72
C LEU A 36 14.32 22.95 24.34
N LEU A 37 13.19 22.60 23.70
CA LEU A 37 12.77 23.19 22.43
C LEU A 37 12.49 24.69 22.55
N ASN A 38 11.81 25.11 23.61
CA ASN A 38 11.57 26.53 23.89
C ASN A 38 12.87 27.27 24.21
N GLY A 39 13.83 26.61 24.88
CA GLY A 39 15.17 27.13 25.08
C GLY A 39 15.96 27.32 23.78
N LEU A 40 15.68 26.51 22.76
CA LEU A 40 16.29 26.60 21.42
C LEU A 40 15.61 27.67 20.55
N THR A 41 14.30 27.86 20.64
CA THR A 41 13.56 28.87 19.85
C THR A 41 13.74 30.30 20.38
N ASN A 42 14.04 30.46 21.67
CA ASN A 42 14.37 31.78 22.26
C ASN A 42 15.69 32.38 21.73
N GLY A 43 16.47 31.64 20.93
CA GLY A 43 17.62 32.19 20.21
C GLY A 43 17.26 32.93 18.93
N HIS A 44 16.12 32.63 18.28
CA HIS A 44 15.73 33.18 16.99
C HIS A 44 14.21 33.11 16.74
N ALA A 45 13.40 33.99 17.34
CA ALA A 45 11.99 34.15 16.92
C ALA A 45 11.32 35.44 17.43
N GLU A 46 11.53 36.56 16.75
CA GLU A 46 10.46 37.55 16.57
C GLU A 46 10.08 37.50 15.08
N ASN A 47 8.90 36.94 14.76
CA ASN A 47 8.09 37.14 13.53
C ASN A 47 7.32 35.91 12.99
N PHE A 48 7.25 34.76 13.67
CA PHE A 48 6.59 33.57 13.10
C PHE A 48 5.21 33.16 13.67
N HIS A 49 4.61 33.93 14.58
CA HIS A 49 3.46 33.44 15.36
C HIS A 49 2.05 33.88 14.92
N SER A 50 1.85 34.68 13.87
CA SER A 50 0.50 35.21 13.58
C SER A 50 -0.35 34.46 12.54
N ASN A 51 0.15 33.41 11.87
CA ASN A 51 -0.59 32.76 10.77
C ASN A 51 -0.88 31.25 10.94
N LEU A 52 -0.47 30.61 12.04
CA LEU A 52 -0.61 29.15 12.22
C LEU A 52 -2.00 28.70 12.72
N ASP A 53 -2.79 29.58 13.33
CA ASP A 53 -4.03 29.18 14.00
C ASP A 53 -5.27 29.10 13.09
N LYS A 54 -5.14 29.41 11.79
CA LYS A 54 -6.24 29.30 10.81
C LYS A 54 -6.07 28.21 9.76
N VAL A 55 -4.97 27.46 9.77
CA VAL A 55 -4.68 26.40 8.78
C VAL A 55 -4.96 24.99 9.33
N GLN A 56 -5.29 24.84 10.61
CA GLN A 56 -5.40 23.52 11.27
C GLN A 56 -6.61 22.65 10.88
N ILE A 57 -7.47 23.10 9.94
CA ILE A 57 -8.61 22.30 9.46
C ILE A 57 -8.39 21.79 8.02
N GLU A 58 -7.38 22.29 7.30
CA GLU A 58 -6.98 21.75 6.00
C GLU A 58 -5.69 20.96 6.18
N SER A 59 -5.80 19.75 6.73
CA SER A 59 -4.66 18.84 6.90
C SER A 59 -4.06 18.51 5.53
N SER A 60 -3.02 19.25 5.16
CA SER A 60 -2.15 18.95 4.05
C SER A 60 -1.59 17.55 4.24
N ALA A 61 -1.58 16.81 3.14
CA ALA A 61 -1.03 15.47 3.05
C ALA A 61 0.50 15.59 3.01
N GLU A 62 1.09 16.03 4.11
CA GLU A 62 2.52 16.01 4.31
C GLU A 62 2.88 14.69 4.97
N ILE A 63 3.65 13.87 4.26
CA ILE A 63 4.43 12.82 4.92
C ILE A 63 5.34 13.58 5.88
N PRO A 64 5.26 13.35 7.21
CA PRO A 64 6.04 14.11 8.16
C PRO A 64 7.53 13.91 7.86
N ALA A 65 8.31 15.00 7.81
CA ALA A 65 9.74 14.96 7.55
C ALA A 65 10.52 14.09 8.55
N ILE A 66 9.92 13.82 9.72
CA ILE A 66 10.43 12.93 10.76
C ILE A 66 9.33 11.90 11.06
N THR A 67 9.64 10.62 10.86
CA THR A 67 8.76 9.50 11.22
C THR A 67 9.26 8.81 12.48
N ILE A 68 8.35 8.53 13.41
CA ILE A 68 8.64 7.72 14.60
C ILE A 68 8.37 6.27 14.22
N SER A 69 9.43 5.49 14.14
CA SER A 69 9.32 4.05 13.97
C SER A 69 8.98 3.40 15.30
N TYR A 70 7.82 2.76 15.38
CA TYR A 70 7.41 1.90 16.50
C TYR A 70 7.42 0.42 16.09
N THR A 71 8.27 0.08 15.13
CA THR A 71 8.61 -1.31 14.79
C THR A 71 9.23 -2.04 15.98
N PRO A 72 9.04 -3.36 16.09
CA PRO A 72 9.56 -4.12 17.22
C PRO A 72 11.09 -4.06 17.22
N PRO A 73 11.74 -3.86 18.39
CA PRO A 73 13.18 -3.81 18.47
C PRO A 73 13.82 -5.14 18.04
N SER A 74 15.04 -5.05 17.50
CA SER A 74 15.83 -6.24 17.18
C SER A 74 16.18 -7.01 18.45
N GLU A 75 16.07 -8.34 18.41
CA GLU A 75 16.43 -9.18 19.54
C GLU A 75 17.96 -9.28 19.67
N CYS A 76 18.48 -8.93 20.85
CA CYS A 76 19.92 -9.01 21.16
C CYS A 76 20.31 -10.26 21.94
N ILE A 77 19.33 -11.05 22.42
CA ILE A 77 19.58 -12.28 23.17
C ILE A 77 19.48 -13.49 22.23
N SER A 78 20.44 -14.41 22.34
CA SER A 78 20.42 -15.64 21.55
C SER A 78 19.23 -16.53 21.89
N ILE A 79 18.70 -17.24 20.88
CA ILE A 79 17.60 -18.19 21.03
C ILE A 79 17.88 -19.23 22.12
N PHE A 80 19.13 -19.71 22.23
CA PHE A 80 19.55 -20.64 23.27
C PHE A 80 19.33 -20.10 24.69
N ARG A 81 19.64 -18.83 24.94
CA ARG A 81 19.43 -18.21 26.25
C ARG A 81 17.96 -17.94 26.54
N LEU A 82 17.17 -17.65 25.51
CA LEU A 82 15.73 -17.43 25.65
C LEU A 82 14.99 -18.75 25.95
N ALA A 83 15.36 -19.84 25.29
CA ALA A 83 14.80 -21.18 25.45
C ALA A 83 15.36 -21.96 26.65
N ASP A 84 16.21 -21.35 27.48
CA ASP A 84 16.88 -22.02 28.59
C ASP A 84 15.98 -22.21 29.83
N SER A 85 16.01 -23.42 30.38
CA SER A 85 15.31 -23.91 31.59
C SER A 85 16.05 -25.08 32.25
N ASP A 86 15.57 -25.59 33.38
CA ASP A 86 16.17 -26.75 34.05
C ASP A 86 16.05 -28.05 33.24
N ASN A 87 15.06 -28.16 32.34
CA ASN A 87 14.90 -29.32 31.47
C ASN A 87 15.74 -29.17 30.19
N LYS A 88 16.95 -29.75 30.20
CA LYS A 88 17.90 -29.71 29.06
C LYS A 88 17.34 -30.30 27.76
N THR A 89 16.53 -31.35 27.86
CA THR A 89 15.94 -32.00 26.67
C THR A 89 14.90 -31.07 26.03
N LEU A 90 14.05 -30.42 26.84
CA LEU A 90 13.12 -29.40 26.39
C LEU A 90 13.86 -28.22 25.74
N ASN A 91 14.93 -27.73 26.37
CA ASN A 91 15.73 -26.61 25.83
C ASN A 91 16.27 -26.96 24.44
N LYS A 92 16.77 -28.19 24.25
CA LYS A 92 17.27 -28.66 22.95
C LYS A 92 16.16 -28.67 21.90
N VAL A 93 15.00 -29.24 22.21
CA VAL A 93 13.86 -29.32 21.28
C VAL A 93 13.28 -27.94 20.96
N LEU A 94 13.12 -27.07 21.96
CA LEU A 94 12.64 -25.71 21.74
C LEU A 94 13.64 -24.88 20.94
N ALA A 95 14.94 -24.95 21.26
CA ALA A 95 15.95 -24.19 20.54
C ALA A 95 16.04 -24.61 19.06
N THR A 96 15.97 -25.92 18.76
CA THR A 96 16.01 -26.40 17.36
C THR A 96 14.82 -25.91 16.55
N PHE A 97 13.59 -26.09 17.05
CA PHE A 97 12.41 -25.62 16.32
C PHE A 97 12.31 -24.10 16.28
N SER A 98 12.74 -23.39 17.34
CA SER A 98 12.77 -21.93 17.34
C SER A 98 13.72 -21.38 16.29
N GLN A 99 14.92 -21.96 16.15
CA GLN A 99 15.89 -21.56 15.13
C GLN A 99 15.35 -21.78 13.71
N LEU A 100 14.78 -22.95 13.45
CA LEU A 100 14.23 -23.28 12.12
C LEU A 100 13.02 -22.40 11.76
N CYS A 101 12.14 -22.13 12.74
CA CYS A 101 10.97 -21.27 12.54
C CYS A 101 11.35 -19.79 12.36
N ASP A 102 12.34 -19.30 13.12
CA ASP A 102 12.87 -17.95 12.97
C ASP A 102 13.54 -17.76 11.60
N GLU A 103 14.31 -18.77 11.17
CA GLU A 103 14.89 -18.79 9.84
C GLU A 103 13.84 -18.78 8.73
N GLY A 104 12.79 -19.62 8.84
CA GLY A 104 11.66 -19.59 7.90
C GLY A 104 10.99 -18.21 7.81
N THR A 105 10.90 -17.49 8.94
CA THR A 105 10.35 -16.12 8.98
C THR A 105 11.25 -15.13 8.22
N LYS A 106 12.58 -15.23 8.39
CA LYS A 106 13.55 -14.40 7.65
C LYS A 106 13.52 -14.71 6.16
N LEU A 107 13.42 -15.99 5.79
CA LEU A 107 13.28 -16.42 4.39
C LEU A 107 11.99 -15.88 3.76
N LYS A 108 10.87 -15.86 4.48
CA LYS A 108 9.62 -15.24 4.01
C LYS A 108 9.80 -13.74 3.69
N THR A 109 10.47 -12.99 4.57
CA THR A 109 10.73 -11.56 4.33
C THR A 109 11.64 -11.34 3.12
N ALA A 110 12.72 -12.11 3.00
CA ALA A 110 13.63 -12.03 1.85
C ALA A 110 12.95 -12.46 0.55
N ALA A 111 12.16 -13.54 0.57
CA ALA A 111 11.43 -14.06 -0.59
C ALA A 111 10.49 -13.00 -1.17
N ARG A 112 9.73 -12.32 -0.31
CA ARG A 112 8.77 -11.28 -0.73
C ARG A 112 9.44 -10.18 -1.57
N GLN A 113 10.61 -9.70 -1.17
CA GLN A 113 11.34 -8.69 -1.93
C GLN A 113 11.73 -9.22 -3.31
N HIS A 114 12.27 -10.44 -3.39
CA HIS A 114 12.68 -11.05 -4.67
C HIS A 114 11.49 -11.37 -5.58
N GLN A 115 10.35 -11.80 -5.01
CA GLN A 115 9.12 -12.09 -5.74
C GLN A 115 8.58 -10.83 -6.43
N PHE A 116 8.50 -9.70 -5.72
CA PHE A 116 8.16 -8.43 -6.34
C PHE A 116 9.18 -8.07 -7.42
N LYS A 117 10.48 -8.23 -7.14
CA LYS A 117 11.53 -7.95 -8.13
C LYS A 117 11.32 -8.68 -9.45
N LEU A 118 11.05 -9.98 -9.40
CA LEU A 118 10.80 -10.80 -10.58
C LEU A 118 9.62 -10.32 -11.41
N LEU A 119 8.48 -10.00 -10.77
CA LEU A 119 7.28 -9.55 -11.47
C LEU A 119 7.52 -8.29 -12.31
N TYR A 120 8.27 -7.33 -11.77
CA TYR A 120 8.53 -6.09 -12.49
C TYR A 120 9.61 -6.26 -13.56
N PHE A 121 10.61 -7.10 -13.33
CA PHE A 121 11.60 -7.43 -14.37
C PHE A 121 10.93 -8.08 -15.58
N ASP A 122 9.93 -8.95 -15.37
CA ASP A 122 9.14 -9.50 -16.47
C ASP A 122 8.47 -8.39 -17.27
N GLU A 123 7.77 -7.47 -16.61
CA GLU A 123 7.10 -6.33 -17.27
C GLU A 123 8.10 -5.37 -17.95
N HIS A 124 9.28 -5.16 -17.36
CA HIS A 124 10.35 -4.37 -17.95
C HIS A 124 10.84 -4.98 -19.26
N LEU A 125 11.16 -6.28 -19.27
CA LEU A 125 11.61 -6.97 -20.48
C LEU A 125 10.56 -6.97 -21.58
N CYS A 126 9.29 -7.07 -21.21
CA CYS A 126 8.18 -7.00 -22.16
C CYS A 126 8.07 -5.63 -22.86
N ALA A 127 8.50 -4.54 -22.21
CA ALA A 127 8.55 -3.23 -22.85
C ALA A 127 9.62 -3.13 -23.95
N TYR A 128 10.62 -4.03 -23.92
CA TYR A 128 11.74 -4.08 -24.88
C TYR A 128 11.66 -5.26 -25.85
N GLU A 129 10.54 -5.97 -25.92
CA GLU A 129 10.40 -7.17 -26.77
C GLU A 129 10.71 -6.89 -28.26
N GLU A 130 10.38 -5.68 -28.75
CA GLU A 130 10.69 -5.24 -30.12
C GLU A 130 12.17 -4.84 -30.31
N GLN A 131 12.89 -4.53 -29.22
CA GLN A 131 14.28 -4.07 -29.21
C GLN A 131 15.20 -5.20 -28.72
N GLY A 132 15.44 -6.18 -29.60
CA GLY A 132 16.09 -7.45 -29.25
C GLY A 132 17.43 -7.34 -28.49
N GLU A 133 18.24 -6.30 -28.75
CA GLU A 133 19.50 -6.06 -28.03
C GLU A 133 19.27 -5.59 -26.58
N GLU A 134 18.36 -4.64 -26.35
CA GLU A 134 18.02 -4.17 -24.99
C GLU A 134 17.40 -5.31 -24.16
N CYS A 135 16.64 -6.20 -24.80
CA CYS A 135 16.09 -7.40 -24.16
C CYS A 135 17.18 -8.40 -23.72
N LEU A 136 18.21 -8.62 -24.54
CA LEU A 136 19.34 -9.47 -24.18
C LEU A 136 20.13 -8.89 -23.00
N ASN A 137 20.40 -7.59 -23.01
CA ASN A 137 21.10 -6.91 -21.90
C ASN A 137 20.27 -6.97 -20.61
N GLY A 138 18.96 -6.72 -20.69
CA GLY A 138 18.07 -6.83 -19.54
C GLY A 138 17.99 -8.24 -18.96
N MET A 139 18.08 -9.29 -19.80
CA MET A 139 18.20 -10.67 -19.31
C MET A 139 19.55 -10.93 -18.63
N GLY A 140 20.62 -10.27 -19.08
CA GLY A 140 21.92 -10.26 -18.41
C GLY A 140 21.83 -9.68 -17.00
N ASP A 141 21.20 -8.50 -16.85
CA ASP A 141 20.99 -7.84 -15.55
C ASP A 141 20.12 -8.68 -14.59
N LEU A 142 19.21 -9.48 -15.15
CA LEU A 142 18.32 -10.37 -14.39
C LEU A 142 19.06 -11.58 -13.79
N LEU A 143 20.25 -11.96 -14.29
CA LEU A 143 20.96 -13.18 -13.87
C LEU A 143 21.28 -13.20 -12.37
N GLU A 144 21.72 -12.07 -11.80
CA GLU A 144 22.02 -11.98 -10.36
C GLU A 144 20.77 -12.25 -9.53
N LEU A 145 19.63 -11.69 -9.95
CA LEU A 145 18.35 -11.93 -9.30
C LEU A 145 17.93 -13.40 -9.42
N LEU A 146 18.03 -14.01 -10.61
CA LEU A 146 17.69 -15.43 -10.80
C LEU A 146 18.57 -16.35 -9.94
N TYR A 147 19.85 -16.05 -9.81
CA TYR A 147 20.76 -16.78 -8.95
C TYR A 147 20.37 -16.65 -7.46
N SER A 148 20.07 -15.44 -7.00
CA SER A 148 19.61 -15.20 -5.64
C SER A 148 18.27 -15.92 -5.34
N VAL A 149 17.36 -15.97 -6.31
CA VAL A 149 16.08 -16.71 -6.23
C VAL A 149 16.32 -18.22 -6.16
N GLN A 150 17.26 -18.75 -6.95
CA GLN A 150 17.64 -20.16 -6.88
C GLN A 150 18.20 -20.52 -5.50
N TYR A 151 19.12 -19.71 -4.99
CA TYR A 151 19.72 -19.96 -3.68
C TYR A 151 18.68 -19.87 -2.56
N LEU A 152 17.82 -18.85 -2.60
CA LEU A 152 16.77 -18.65 -1.61
C LEU A 152 15.75 -19.80 -1.65
N SER A 153 15.32 -20.24 -2.84
CA SER A 153 14.39 -21.37 -2.97
C SER A 153 15.02 -22.69 -2.48
N GLN A 154 16.30 -22.95 -2.79
CA GLN A 154 17.03 -24.09 -2.23
C GLN A 154 17.13 -24.03 -0.70
N ARG A 155 17.32 -22.84 -0.13
CA ARG A 155 17.35 -22.66 1.33
C ARG A 155 15.97 -22.91 1.96
N CYS A 156 14.89 -22.44 1.34
CA CYS A 156 13.52 -22.76 1.75
C CYS A 156 13.26 -24.27 1.75
N ILE A 157 13.65 -24.98 0.69
CA ILE A 157 13.57 -26.45 0.60
C ILE A 157 14.35 -27.10 1.74
N THR A 158 15.59 -26.66 1.97
CA THR A 158 16.46 -27.20 3.02
C THR A 158 15.83 -27.03 4.40
N VAL A 159 15.38 -25.81 4.75
CA VAL A 159 14.76 -25.53 6.06
C VAL A 159 13.47 -26.33 6.26
N ALA A 160 12.59 -26.38 5.26
CA ALA A 160 11.36 -27.16 5.34
C ALA A 160 11.64 -28.66 5.51
N SER A 161 12.60 -29.20 4.77
CA SER A 161 13.07 -30.58 4.89
C SER A 161 13.71 -30.87 6.25
N THR A 162 14.52 -29.94 6.78
CA THR A 162 15.11 -30.06 8.11
C THR A 162 14.04 -30.05 9.21
N ILE A 163 12.98 -29.26 9.10
CA ILE A 163 11.85 -29.31 10.05
C ILE A 163 11.25 -30.72 10.09
N LEU A 164 10.99 -31.33 8.93
CA LEU A 164 10.46 -32.70 8.84
C LEU A 164 11.45 -33.74 9.37
N GLN A 165 12.75 -33.60 9.11
CA GLN A 165 13.80 -34.45 9.67
C GLN A 165 13.87 -34.35 11.19
N GLN A 166 13.79 -33.15 11.77
CA GLN A 166 13.82 -32.96 13.22
C GLN A 166 12.56 -33.52 13.89
N LEU A 167 11.39 -33.39 13.26
CA LEU A 167 10.18 -34.10 13.71
C LEU A 167 10.40 -35.61 13.66
N GLY A 168 10.87 -36.13 12.54
CA GLY A 168 11.20 -37.54 12.36
C GLY A 168 12.15 -38.08 13.44
N ALA A 169 13.23 -37.36 13.71
CA ALA A 169 14.22 -37.71 14.72
C ALA A 169 13.63 -37.69 16.13
N LEU A 170 12.85 -36.66 16.48
CA LEU A 170 12.20 -36.54 17.79
C LEU A 170 11.27 -37.72 18.08
N PHE A 171 10.38 -38.06 17.15
CA PHE A 171 9.42 -39.14 17.33
C PHE A 171 10.04 -40.52 17.18
N THR A 172 11.09 -40.66 16.35
CA THR A 172 11.87 -41.91 16.27
C THR A 172 12.58 -42.19 17.58
N TYR A 173 13.21 -41.17 18.17
CA TYR A 173 13.86 -41.29 19.47
C TYR A 173 12.84 -41.64 20.57
N ARG A 174 11.64 -41.03 20.54
CA ARG A 174 10.52 -41.38 21.43
C ARG A 174 10.11 -42.84 21.32
N ALA A 175 9.96 -43.33 20.09
CA ALA A 175 9.45 -44.68 19.80
C ALA A 175 10.47 -45.79 20.10
N ILE A 176 11.77 -45.49 20.05
CA ILE A 176 12.84 -46.48 20.27
C ILE A 176 13.20 -46.57 21.75
N ASP A 177 13.45 -45.43 22.41
CA ASP A 177 14.11 -45.45 23.70
C ASP A 177 13.12 -45.53 24.87
N ASN A 178 11.83 -45.20 24.69
CA ASN A 178 10.82 -45.02 25.78
C ASN A 178 11.31 -44.14 26.97
N ARG A 179 12.49 -43.53 26.83
CA ARG A 179 13.32 -42.83 27.82
C ARG A 179 13.56 -41.37 27.42
N LEU A 180 12.76 -40.83 26.51
CA LEU A 180 12.63 -39.38 26.49
C LEU A 180 12.08 -38.98 27.87
N ASP A 181 12.92 -38.35 28.68
CA ASP A 181 12.55 -37.61 29.91
C ASP A 181 11.68 -36.38 29.58
N LEU A 182 10.81 -36.54 28.59
CA LEU A 182 9.90 -35.56 28.01
C LEU A 182 8.59 -36.30 27.80
N GLN A 183 7.78 -36.34 28.85
CA GLN A 183 6.45 -36.94 28.79
C GLN A 183 5.38 -35.89 28.37
N LEU A 184 5.82 -34.81 27.71
CA LEU A 184 4.95 -33.76 27.19
C LEU A 184 4.00 -34.29 26.12
N ALA A 185 2.77 -33.81 26.18
CA ALA A 185 1.79 -33.97 25.11
C ALA A 185 1.95 -32.84 24.08
N MET A 186 3.14 -32.73 23.50
CA MET A 186 3.54 -31.59 22.65
C MET A 186 2.56 -31.39 21.48
N GLN A 187 2.21 -30.14 21.22
CA GLN A 187 1.53 -29.75 19.99
C GLN A 187 2.51 -29.02 19.06
N PHE A 188 2.39 -29.25 17.75
CA PHE A 188 3.30 -28.70 16.74
C PHE A 188 2.63 -27.64 15.85
N GLN A 189 1.54 -27.02 16.31
CA GLN A 189 0.75 -26.07 15.52
C GLN A 189 1.59 -24.92 14.95
N GLU A 190 2.39 -24.24 15.79
CA GLU A 190 3.28 -23.16 15.32
C GLU A 190 4.37 -23.68 14.37
N VAL A 191 4.92 -24.87 14.60
CA VAL A 191 5.92 -25.47 13.72
C VAL A 191 5.32 -25.71 12.33
N PHE A 192 4.10 -26.24 12.25
CA PHE A 192 3.39 -26.45 10.99
C PHE A 192 2.94 -25.14 10.33
N ASN A 193 2.55 -24.13 11.11
CA ASN A 193 2.29 -22.79 10.58
C ASN A 193 3.54 -22.26 9.86
N ARG A 194 4.72 -22.33 10.48
CA ARG A 194 5.99 -21.84 9.91
C ARG A 194 6.49 -22.67 8.74
N LEU A 195 6.33 -24.00 8.83
CA LEU A 195 6.60 -24.91 7.71
C LEU A 195 5.76 -24.52 6.49
N SER A 196 4.45 -24.33 6.67
CA SER A 196 3.54 -23.96 5.57
C SER A 196 3.82 -22.56 5.01
N GLU A 197 4.23 -21.58 5.83
CA GLU A 197 4.68 -20.25 5.37
C GLU A 197 5.94 -20.31 4.52
N THR A 198 6.88 -21.19 4.89
CA THR A 198 8.14 -21.38 4.16
C THR A 198 7.87 -22.05 2.81
N ILE A 199 7.06 -23.11 2.80
CA ILE A 199 6.65 -23.83 1.58
C ILE A 199 5.87 -22.92 0.63
N LEU A 200 4.99 -22.06 1.17
CA LEU A 200 4.24 -21.10 0.36
C LEU A 200 5.15 -20.23 -0.51
N GLN A 201 6.36 -19.87 -0.05
CA GLN A 201 7.27 -19.06 -0.85
C GLN A 201 7.69 -19.78 -2.15
N LEU A 202 7.87 -21.10 -2.11
CA LEU A 202 8.17 -21.92 -3.29
C LEU A 202 7.01 -21.89 -4.28
N ILE A 203 5.78 -22.00 -3.78
CA ILE A 203 4.56 -21.93 -4.60
C ILE A 203 4.44 -20.56 -5.27
N VAL A 204 4.70 -19.47 -4.53
CA VAL A 204 4.67 -18.12 -5.11
C VAL A 204 5.71 -17.96 -6.21
N PHE A 205 6.94 -18.44 -6.04
CA PHE A 205 7.94 -18.41 -7.11
C PHE A 205 7.53 -19.26 -8.32
N ASP A 206 7.01 -20.46 -8.11
CA ASP A 206 6.53 -21.31 -9.20
C ASP A 206 5.43 -20.60 -10.00
N GLU A 207 4.43 -20.03 -9.32
CA GLU A 207 3.32 -19.33 -10.00
C GLU A 207 3.78 -18.04 -10.71
N ILE A 208 4.74 -17.29 -10.14
CA ILE A 208 5.36 -16.14 -10.85
C ILE A 208 6.05 -16.61 -12.13
N LEU A 209 6.92 -17.61 -12.04
CA LEU A 209 7.72 -18.05 -13.18
C LEU A 209 6.85 -18.69 -14.27
N VAL A 210 5.82 -19.45 -13.90
CA VAL A 210 4.87 -20.08 -14.84
C VAL A 210 3.97 -19.06 -15.54
N SER A 211 3.57 -17.99 -14.84
CA SER A 211 2.72 -16.94 -15.44
C SER A 211 3.51 -15.87 -16.21
N SER A 212 4.81 -15.77 -15.97
CA SER A 212 5.70 -14.80 -16.61
C SER A 212 6.03 -15.12 -18.07
N ARG A 213 6.44 -14.11 -18.84
CA ARG A 213 7.01 -14.27 -20.18
C ARG A 213 8.52 -14.48 -20.16
N LEU A 214 9.15 -14.44 -18.99
CA LEU A 214 10.58 -14.66 -18.77
C LEU A 214 11.13 -15.91 -19.45
N GLN A 215 10.36 -17.00 -19.53
CA GLN A 215 10.82 -18.22 -20.21
C GLN A 215 11.12 -17.99 -21.71
N ASN A 216 10.34 -17.14 -22.38
CA ASN A 216 10.55 -16.82 -23.79
C ASN A 216 11.85 -16.03 -23.98
N PHE A 217 12.06 -15.01 -23.15
CA PHE A 217 13.29 -14.21 -23.16
C PHE A 217 14.51 -15.06 -22.79
N TRP A 218 14.35 -16.01 -21.85
CA TRP A 218 15.40 -16.91 -21.42
C TRP A 218 15.93 -17.80 -22.54
N GLN A 219 15.03 -18.39 -23.32
CA GLN A 219 15.42 -19.25 -24.44
C GLN A 219 16.18 -18.46 -25.52
N THR A 220 15.77 -17.21 -25.77
CA THR A 220 16.47 -16.31 -26.71
C THR A 220 17.86 -15.93 -26.18
N TYR A 221 17.96 -15.54 -24.91
CA TYR A 221 19.23 -15.19 -24.26
C TYR A 221 20.21 -16.37 -24.25
N LYS A 222 19.75 -17.55 -23.85
CA LYS A 222 20.54 -18.79 -23.84
C LYS A 222 21.09 -19.14 -25.23
N LYS A 223 20.28 -19.00 -26.29
CA LYS A 223 20.72 -19.20 -27.68
C LYS A 223 21.79 -18.19 -28.10
N ALA A 224 21.67 -16.93 -27.70
CA ALA A 224 22.66 -15.89 -27.99
C ALA A 224 24.00 -16.18 -27.30
N ILE A 225 24.00 -16.56 -26.01
CA ILE A 225 25.25 -16.94 -25.32
C ILE A 225 25.89 -18.16 -25.96
N TYR A 226 25.12 -19.17 -26.35
CA TYR A 226 25.69 -20.33 -27.07
C TYR A 226 26.23 -19.98 -28.44
N SER A 227 25.62 -19.05 -29.18
CA SER A 227 26.15 -18.64 -30.48
C SER A 227 27.47 -17.89 -30.34
N ILE A 228 27.63 -17.07 -29.29
CA ILE A 228 28.89 -16.42 -28.92
C ILE A 228 29.93 -17.49 -28.56
N SER A 229 29.57 -18.49 -27.76
CA SER A 229 30.48 -19.57 -27.37
C SER A 229 31.03 -20.39 -28.55
N ARG A 230 30.26 -20.49 -29.65
CA ARG A 230 30.64 -21.24 -30.87
C ARG A 230 31.39 -20.41 -31.90
N ASN A 231 31.17 -19.08 -31.93
CA ASN A 231 31.75 -18.18 -32.94
C ASN A 231 32.81 -17.25 -32.34
N LYS A 232 33.69 -17.79 -31.49
CA LYS A 232 34.68 -17.02 -30.71
C LYS A 232 35.55 -16.10 -31.58
N ASP A 233 35.99 -16.58 -32.75
CA ASP A 233 36.90 -15.83 -33.64
C ASP A 233 36.27 -14.57 -34.26
N ARG A 234 34.93 -14.47 -34.25
CA ARG A 234 34.21 -13.30 -34.79
C ARG A 234 34.06 -12.18 -33.78
N PHE A 235 34.23 -12.48 -32.50
CA PHE A 235 34.07 -11.53 -31.43
C PHE A 235 35.42 -11.34 -30.73
N ASN A 236 36.12 -10.25 -31.03
CA ASN A 236 37.35 -9.86 -30.32
C ASN A 236 37.00 -9.53 -28.87
N HIS A 237 36.89 -10.55 -28.02
CA HIS A 237 36.42 -10.42 -26.64
C HIS A 237 37.51 -10.75 -25.61
N PRO A 238 37.51 -10.07 -24.45
CA PRO A 238 38.52 -10.23 -23.39
C PRO A 238 38.31 -11.46 -22.50
N TYR A 239 37.32 -12.31 -22.78
CA TYR A 239 36.91 -13.40 -21.88
C TYR A 239 37.60 -14.73 -22.20
N THR A 240 37.95 -15.46 -21.14
CA THR A 240 38.57 -16.79 -21.23
C THR A 240 37.56 -17.87 -21.60
N GLU A 241 38.03 -18.97 -22.20
CA GLU A 241 37.19 -20.14 -22.49
C GLU A 241 36.55 -20.73 -21.22
N TYR A 242 37.26 -20.65 -20.10
CA TYR A 242 36.77 -21.07 -18.80
C TYR A 242 35.57 -20.23 -18.35
N GLU A 243 35.62 -18.90 -18.47
CA GLU A 243 34.51 -18.02 -18.09
C GLU A 243 33.25 -18.26 -18.92
N ILE A 244 33.40 -18.45 -20.24
CA ILE A 244 32.27 -18.78 -21.13
C ILE A 244 31.66 -20.14 -20.75
N SER A 245 32.51 -21.15 -20.49
CA SER A 245 32.04 -22.47 -20.06
C SER A 245 31.32 -22.42 -18.70
N GLY A 246 31.85 -21.64 -17.75
CA GLY A 246 31.25 -21.39 -16.45
C GLY A 246 29.87 -20.74 -16.56
N LEU A 247 29.76 -19.70 -17.40
CA LEU A 247 28.48 -19.06 -17.69
C LEU A 247 27.47 -20.06 -18.28
N THR A 248 27.87 -20.87 -19.27
CA THR A 248 26.96 -21.87 -19.86
C THR A 248 26.47 -22.91 -18.85
N ASN A 249 27.31 -23.30 -17.89
CA ASN A 249 26.91 -24.20 -16.81
C ASN A 249 25.91 -23.52 -15.86
N VAL A 250 26.14 -22.26 -15.48
CA VAL A 250 25.20 -21.48 -14.65
C VAL A 250 23.84 -21.36 -15.36
N LEU A 251 23.83 -21.04 -16.65
CA LEU A 251 22.58 -20.97 -17.43
C LEU A 251 21.85 -22.33 -17.42
N SER A 252 22.55 -23.45 -17.61
CA SER A 252 21.90 -24.76 -17.54
C SER A 252 21.26 -25.04 -16.17
N SER A 253 21.90 -24.59 -15.08
CA SER A 253 21.38 -24.78 -13.72
C SER A 253 20.15 -23.91 -13.42
N LEU A 254 20.09 -22.70 -13.97
CA LEU A 254 18.97 -21.76 -13.79
C LEU A 254 17.73 -22.15 -14.59
N GLU A 255 17.89 -22.91 -15.66
CA GLU A 255 16.78 -23.35 -16.51
C GLU A 255 15.70 -24.12 -15.74
N MET A 256 16.10 -24.83 -14.68
CA MET A 256 15.16 -25.55 -13.80
C MET A 256 14.17 -24.64 -13.08
N LEU A 257 14.49 -23.35 -12.87
CA LEU A 257 13.56 -22.39 -12.29
C LEU A 257 12.34 -22.18 -13.19
N PHE A 258 12.56 -22.04 -14.49
CA PHE A 258 11.49 -21.77 -15.47
C PHE A 258 10.58 -22.98 -15.72
N ALA A 259 10.94 -24.18 -15.25
CA ALA A 259 10.04 -25.32 -15.24
C ALA A 259 8.90 -25.19 -14.22
N GLY A 260 9.00 -24.23 -13.28
CA GLY A 260 8.00 -24.01 -12.23
C GLY A 260 7.81 -25.26 -11.36
N SER A 261 8.90 -25.91 -10.99
CA SER A 261 8.91 -27.19 -10.29
C SER A 261 9.56 -27.12 -8.90
N LEU A 262 9.68 -25.93 -8.29
CA LEU A 262 10.30 -25.76 -6.98
C LEU A 262 9.52 -26.51 -5.89
N PHE A 263 8.19 -26.41 -5.89
CA PHE A 263 7.37 -27.15 -4.95
C PHE A 263 7.43 -28.66 -5.20
N GLN A 264 7.51 -29.10 -6.47
CA GLN A 264 7.71 -30.51 -6.79
C GLN A 264 9.08 -31.02 -6.30
N THR A 265 10.14 -30.22 -6.50
CA THR A 265 11.49 -30.53 -6.02
C THR A 265 11.52 -30.67 -4.50
N PHE A 266 10.76 -29.84 -3.78
CA PHE A 266 10.54 -30.04 -2.34
C PHE A 266 9.85 -31.38 -2.04
N LEU A 267 8.75 -31.72 -2.73
CA LEU A 267 8.03 -32.99 -2.55
C LEU A 267 8.91 -34.23 -2.87
N ASP A 268 9.80 -34.12 -3.83
CA ASP A 268 10.74 -35.21 -4.15
C ASP A 268 11.83 -35.33 -3.07
N SER A 269 12.27 -34.21 -2.50
CA SER A 269 13.28 -34.18 -1.43
C SER A 269 12.80 -34.85 -0.14
N ILE A 270 11.50 -34.74 0.19
CA ILE A 270 10.93 -35.31 1.41
C ILE A 270 10.73 -36.83 1.31
N PHE A 271 10.67 -37.41 0.11
CA PHE A 271 10.56 -38.86 -0.04
C PHE A 271 11.77 -39.58 0.56
N LYS A 272 12.98 -39.05 0.30
CA LYS A 272 14.23 -39.54 0.90
C LYS A 272 14.24 -39.42 2.42
N ILE A 273 13.59 -38.39 2.96
CA ILE A 273 13.48 -38.16 4.40
C ILE A 273 12.56 -39.21 5.02
N LYS A 274 11.45 -39.54 4.37
CA LYS A 274 10.49 -40.55 4.85
C LYS A 274 11.16 -41.90 5.08
N GLU A 275 12.08 -42.31 4.21
CA GLU A 275 12.84 -43.57 4.34
C GLU A 275 13.74 -43.59 5.59
N GLN A 276 14.16 -42.42 6.09
CA GLN A 276 15.02 -42.29 7.26
C GLN A 276 14.23 -42.27 8.59
N ILE A 277 12.91 -42.14 8.55
CA ILE A 277 12.06 -42.08 9.74
C ILE A 277 11.57 -43.48 10.12
N SER A 278 11.59 -43.79 11.42
CA SER A 278 11.08 -45.07 11.91
C SER A 278 9.59 -45.27 11.57
N THR A 279 9.23 -46.47 11.14
CA THR A 279 7.84 -46.86 10.85
C THR A 279 6.91 -46.71 12.04
N LYS A 280 7.44 -46.78 13.27
CA LYS A 280 6.69 -46.55 14.52
C LYS A 280 6.41 -45.06 14.79
N ALA A 281 7.24 -44.16 14.27
CA ALA A 281 7.09 -42.71 14.47
C ALA A 281 6.10 -42.08 13.49
N LEU A 282 5.98 -42.63 12.26
CA LEU A 282 5.13 -42.09 11.20
C LEU A 282 3.65 -41.91 11.60
N PRO A 283 2.99 -42.85 12.31
CA PRO A 283 1.60 -42.67 12.75
C PRO A 283 1.40 -41.50 13.71
N GLU A 284 2.35 -41.26 14.64
CA GLU A 284 2.26 -40.12 15.57
C GLU A 284 2.40 -38.78 14.83
N ILE A 285 3.37 -38.68 13.92
CA ILE A 285 3.56 -37.47 13.10
C ILE A 285 2.32 -37.23 12.24
N SER A 286 1.79 -38.29 11.60
CA SER A 286 0.56 -38.22 10.80
C SER A 286 -0.62 -37.68 11.61
N GLY A 287 -0.81 -38.17 12.86
CA GLY A 287 -1.85 -37.66 13.76
C GLY A 287 -1.73 -36.16 14.02
N HIS A 288 -0.52 -35.67 14.28
CA HIS A 288 -0.28 -34.24 14.48
C HIS A 288 -0.59 -33.39 13.23
N PHE A 289 -0.28 -33.87 12.02
CA PHE A 289 -0.68 -33.20 10.78
C PHE A 289 -2.19 -33.22 10.58
N GLN A 290 -2.87 -34.33 10.84
CA GLN A 290 -4.33 -34.43 10.72
C GLN A 290 -5.03 -33.46 11.67
N ASP A 291 -4.58 -33.36 12.92
CA ASP A 291 -5.10 -32.41 13.90
C ASP A 291 -4.90 -30.97 13.42
N TYR A 292 -3.71 -30.63 12.92
CA TYR A 292 -3.43 -29.32 12.34
C TYR A 292 -4.38 -28.99 11.19
N ILE A 293 -4.59 -29.94 10.27
CA ILE A 293 -5.46 -29.76 9.11
C ILE A 293 -6.91 -29.52 9.57
N ARG A 294 -7.43 -30.36 10.48
CA ARG A 294 -8.81 -30.25 10.97
C ARG A 294 -9.05 -28.95 11.75
N VAL A 295 -8.14 -28.56 12.62
CA VAL A 295 -8.24 -27.31 13.39
C VAL A 295 -8.28 -26.11 12.45
N ASN A 296 -7.43 -26.07 11.42
CA ASN A 296 -7.41 -24.95 10.48
C ASN A 296 -8.62 -24.96 9.54
N LEU A 297 -9.07 -26.10 9.02
CA LEU A 297 -10.30 -26.17 8.21
C LEU A 297 -11.53 -25.67 8.98
N THR A 298 -11.69 -26.11 10.23
CA THR A 298 -12.80 -25.63 11.09
C THR A 298 -12.66 -24.16 11.46
N SER A 299 -11.45 -23.60 11.46
CA SER A 299 -11.23 -22.16 11.65
C SER A 299 -11.63 -21.35 10.42
N ILE A 300 -11.31 -21.85 9.22
CA ILE A 300 -11.63 -21.20 7.93
C ILE A 300 -13.14 -21.14 7.70
N GLU A 301 -13.88 -22.17 8.11
CA GLU A 301 -15.36 -22.18 8.04
C GLU A 301 -16.02 -21.05 8.85
N LYS A 302 -15.31 -20.48 9.84
CA LYS A 302 -15.80 -19.37 10.68
C LYS A 302 -15.47 -17.98 10.11
N PHE A 303 -14.74 -17.91 8.99
CA PHE A 303 -14.41 -16.63 8.37
C PHE A 303 -15.65 -15.90 7.86
N SER A 304 -15.57 -14.56 7.83
CA SER A 304 -16.65 -13.76 7.25
C SER A 304 -16.71 -13.92 5.73
N SER A 305 -17.85 -13.55 5.13
CA SER A 305 -18.04 -13.54 3.68
C SER A 305 -17.00 -12.68 2.93
N VAL A 306 -16.42 -11.69 3.59
CA VAL A 306 -15.28 -10.92 3.08
C VAL A 306 -14.03 -11.34 3.84
N LEU A 307 -13.10 -11.97 3.11
CA LEU A 307 -11.80 -12.36 3.64
C LEU A 307 -10.88 -11.15 3.83
N SER A 308 -9.94 -11.28 4.76
CA SER A 308 -8.90 -10.28 5.05
C SER A 308 -7.52 -10.74 4.57
N ASP A 309 -6.80 -9.85 3.89
CA ASP A 309 -5.38 -10.02 3.51
C ASP A 309 -4.39 -10.03 4.70
N LEU A 310 -4.90 -9.90 5.94
CA LEU A 310 -4.08 -10.03 7.14
C LEU A 310 -3.44 -11.42 7.20
N ASP A 311 -4.25 -12.47 7.32
CA ASP A 311 -3.79 -13.86 7.47
C ASP A 311 -4.75 -14.89 6.80
N GLU A 312 -6.01 -14.53 6.55
CA GLU A 312 -7.06 -15.48 6.16
C GLU A 312 -6.83 -16.03 4.74
N THR A 313 -6.45 -15.17 3.79
CA THR A 313 -6.14 -15.56 2.40
C THR A 313 -4.91 -16.48 2.36
N GLU A 314 -3.85 -16.13 3.09
CA GLU A 314 -2.64 -16.94 3.20
C GLU A 314 -2.91 -18.31 3.83
N LEU A 315 -3.77 -18.38 4.85
CA LEU A 315 -4.13 -19.65 5.50
C LEU A 315 -4.83 -20.62 4.53
N ILE A 316 -5.71 -20.12 3.66
CA ILE A 316 -6.41 -20.95 2.65
C ILE A 316 -5.42 -21.55 1.65
N ILE A 317 -4.38 -20.81 1.26
CA ILE A 317 -3.35 -21.34 0.36
C ILE A 317 -2.48 -22.37 1.10
N ARG A 318 -2.04 -22.03 2.32
CA ARG A 318 -1.21 -22.90 3.17
C ARG A 318 -1.87 -24.24 3.48
N ILE A 319 -3.19 -24.27 3.72
CA ILE A 319 -3.89 -25.53 3.99
C ILE A 319 -3.91 -26.45 2.77
N ASN A 320 -4.02 -25.90 1.54
CA ASN A 320 -3.89 -26.69 0.31
C ASN A 320 -2.48 -27.30 0.20
N ALA A 321 -1.44 -26.50 0.44
CA ALA A 321 -0.05 -26.97 0.41
C ALA A 321 0.20 -28.09 1.43
N ILE A 322 -0.32 -27.95 2.66
CA ILE A 322 -0.18 -28.96 3.71
C ILE A 322 -0.97 -30.24 3.41
N CYS A 323 -2.16 -30.15 2.81
CA CYS A 323 -2.90 -31.34 2.38
C CYS A 323 -2.15 -32.12 1.28
N VAL A 324 -1.51 -31.42 0.34
CA VAL A 324 -0.66 -32.06 -0.69
C VAL A 324 0.58 -32.68 -0.06
N LEU A 325 1.26 -31.96 0.84
CA LEU A 325 2.39 -32.49 1.60
C LEU A 325 2.01 -33.76 2.38
N PHE A 326 0.87 -33.72 3.07
CA PHE A 326 0.36 -34.86 3.83
C PHE A 326 0.13 -36.07 2.91
N HIS A 327 -0.48 -35.84 1.75
CA HIS A 327 -0.75 -36.90 0.79
C HIS A 327 0.52 -37.55 0.23
N HIS A 328 1.50 -36.73 -0.15
CA HIS A 328 2.78 -37.25 -0.63
C HIS A 328 3.57 -37.97 0.46
N PHE A 329 3.60 -37.41 1.66
CA PHE A 329 4.43 -37.94 2.73
C PHE A 329 3.80 -39.17 3.40
N PHE A 330 2.49 -39.20 3.63
CA PHE A 330 1.80 -40.27 4.38
C PHE A 330 0.92 -41.18 3.52
N GLY A 331 0.56 -40.81 2.29
CA GLY A 331 -0.37 -41.56 1.45
C GLY A 331 -1.77 -40.95 1.48
N GLN A 332 -2.81 -41.69 1.86
CA GLN A 332 -4.18 -41.22 1.64
C GLN A 332 -4.67 -40.20 2.68
N LEU A 333 -5.10 -39.03 2.19
CA LEU A 333 -5.88 -38.04 2.93
C LEU A 333 -7.33 -38.55 3.10
N GLU A 334 -7.94 -38.35 4.27
CA GLU A 334 -9.34 -38.73 4.52
C GLU A 334 -10.30 -38.04 3.52
N GLN A 335 -11.21 -38.79 2.90
CA GLN A 335 -12.15 -38.25 1.93
C GLN A 335 -13.03 -37.12 2.48
N LYS A 336 -13.39 -37.17 3.76
CA LYS A 336 -14.15 -36.09 4.43
C LYS A 336 -13.35 -34.78 4.48
N VAL A 337 -12.07 -34.87 4.82
CA VAL A 337 -11.14 -33.72 4.87
C VAL A 337 -10.91 -33.17 3.47
N LEU A 338 -10.73 -34.04 2.46
CA LEU A 338 -10.62 -33.62 1.06
C LEU A 338 -11.87 -32.88 0.59
N LYS A 339 -13.07 -33.41 0.89
CA LYS A 339 -14.33 -32.75 0.52
C LYS A 339 -14.45 -31.37 1.19
N GLN A 340 -14.13 -31.26 2.48
CA GLN A 340 -14.10 -29.97 3.18
C GLN A 340 -13.11 -28.98 2.53
N LEU A 341 -11.92 -29.43 2.14
CA LEU A 341 -10.95 -28.58 1.43
C LEU A 341 -11.50 -28.07 0.10
N LEU A 342 -12.14 -28.93 -0.70
CA LEU A 342 -12.74 -28.55 -1.98
C LEU A 342 -13.93 -27.59 -1.78
N ASP A 343 -14.74 -27.79 -0.74
CA ASP A 343 -15.83 -26.88 -0.38
C ASP A 343 -15.29 -25.49 0.03
N VAL A 344 -14.17 -25.44 0.78
CA VAL A 344 -13.47 -24.18 1.09
C VAL A 344 -12.94 -23.51 -0.18
N ASN A 345 -12.31 -24.26 -1.08
CA ASN A 345 -11.72 -23.71 -2.29
C ASN A 345 -12.79 -23.20 -3.27
N SER A 346 -13.92 -23.90 -3.41
CA SER A 346 -15.02 -23.49 -4.29
C SER A 346 -15.70 -22.19 -3.83
N LYS A 347 -15.72 -21.90 -2.53
CA LYS A 347 -16.22 -20.64 -1.97
C LYS A 347 -15.24 -19.48 -2.15
N ASN A 348 -13.93 -19.77 -2.21
CA ASN A 348 -12.86 -18.77 -2.13
C ASN A 348 -12.01 -18.75 -3.41
N VAL A 349 -12.62 -18.44 -4.55
CA VAL A 349 -11.97 -18.44 -5.88
C VAL A 349 -11.33 -17.10 -6.27
N GLY A 350 -11.51 -16.05 -5.45
CA GLY A 350 -11.02 -14.69 -5.68
C GLY A 350 -9.75 -14.32 -4.92
N ILE A 351 -8.89 -15.27 -4.56
CA ILE A 351 -7.69 -14.99 -3.75
C ILE A 351 -6.53 -14.54 -4.65
N THR A 352 -5.93 -13.39 -4.34
CA THR A 352 -4.70 -12.91 -4.98
C THR A 352 -3.48 -13.48 -4.26
N LEU A 353 -2.51 -14.00 -5.01
CA LEU A 353 -1.26 -14.53 -4.48
C LEU A 353 -0.22 -13.41 -4.31
N ILE A 354 0.07 -12.71 -5.40
CA ILE A 354 0.98 -11.57 -5.46
C ILE A 354 0.71 -10.74 -6.73
N GLY A 355 0.73 -9.41 -6.63
CA GLY A 355 0.50 -8.52 -7.77
C GLY A 355 -0.81 -8.81 -8.52
N ASN A 356 -0.69 -9.16 -9.79
CA ASN A 356 -1.79 -9.59 -10.67
C ASN A 356 -2.00 -11.12 -10.72
N ILE A 357 -1.18 -11.91 -10.04
CA ILE A 357 -1.26 -13.38 -10.05
C ILE A 357 -2.29 -13.85 -9.03
N MET A 358 -3.22 -14.67 -9.51
CA MET A 358 -4.32 -15.23 -8.70
C MET A 358 -4.03 -16.67 -8.28
N TRP A 359 -4.45 -17.01 -7.06
CA TRP A 359 -4.39 -18.39 -6.58
C TRP A 359 -5.39 -19.27 -7.33
N SER A 360 -4.90 -20.42 -7.81
CA SER A 360 -5.68 -21.38 -8.57
C SER A 360 -5.62 -22.76 -7.92
N PRO A 361 -6.43 -23.04 -6.87
CA PRO A 361 -6.35 -24.28 -6.10
C PRO A 361 -6.55 -25.52 -6.98
N GLU A 362 -7.41 -25.44 -7.99
CA GLU A 362 -7.66 -26.54 -8.91
C GLU A 362 -6.46 -26.88 -9.80
N GLN A 363 -5.69 -25.88 -10.24
CA GLN A 363 -4.51 -26.09 -11.06
C GLN A 363 -3.38 -26.67 -10.20
N PHE A 364 -3.21 -26.12 -9.00
CA PHE A 364 -2.27 -26.61 -8.01
C PHE A 364 -2.53 -28.08 -7.63
N LEU A 365 -3.77 -28.43 -7.27
CA LEU A 365 -4.15 -29.80 -6.92
C LEU A 365 -4.03 -30.76 -8.11
N LYS A 366 -4.37 -30.31 -9.33
CA LYS A 366 -4.18 -31.12 -10.54
C LYS A 366 -2.70 -31.43 -10.78
N LYS A 367 -1.82 -30.45 -10.60
CA LYS A 367 -0.38 -30.57 -10.85
C LYS A 367 0.31 -31.44 -9.80
N HIS A 368 0.03 -31.22 -8.51
CA HIS A 368 0.78 -31.86 -7.43
C HIS A 368 0.03 -32.98 -6.72
N ALA A 369 -1.27 -33.16 -6.93
CA ALA A 369 -2.05 -34.21 -6.26
C ALA A 369 -3.13 -34.82 -7.17
N GLN A 370 -2.79 -35.10 -8.44
CA GLN A 370 -3.72 -35.66 -9.43
C GLN A 370 -4.43 -36.93 -8.93
N THR A 371 -3.75 -37.77 -8.16
CA THR A 371 -4.32 -38.99 -7.59
C THR A 371 -5.44 -38.74 -6.59
N LEU A 372 -5.41 -37.61 -5.86
CA LEU A 372 -6.51 -37.20 -4.97
C LEU A 372 -7.73 -36.70 -5.75
N MET A 373 -7.49 -36.12 -6.93
CA MET A 373 -8.53 -35.45 -7.71
C MET A 373 -9.32 -36.37 -8.64
N LYS A 374 -8.93 -37.64 -8.80
CA LYS A 374 -9.56 -38.60 -9.73
C LYS A 374 -11.08 -38.73 -9.56
N SER A 375 -11.60 -38.62 -8.34
CA SER A 375 -13.05 -38.70 -8.07
C SER A 375 -13.78 -37.35 -8.16
N TYR A 376 -13.07 -36.28 -8.52
CA TYR A 376 -13.55 -34.89 -8.50
C TYR A 376 -13.26 -34.15 -9.81
N ASP A 377 -13.27 -34.84 -10.95
CA ASP A 377 -13.01 -34.22 -12.27
C ASP A 377 -13.96 -33.06 -12.59
N LYS A 378 -15.21 -33.14 -12.12
CA LYS A 378 -16.21 -32.07 -12.25
C LYS A 378 -15.71 -30.73 -11.66
N TYR A 379 -15.04 -30.78 -10.51
CA TYR A 379 -14.46 -29.58 -9.88
C TYR A 379 -13.37 -28.94 -10.76
N LEU A 380 -12.55 -29.75 -11.44
CA LEU A 380 -11.52 -29.27 -12.35
C LEU A 380 -12.09 -28.62 -13.62
N GLN A 381 -13.27 -29.06 -14.06
CA GLN A 381 -13.99 -28.54 -15.22
C GLN A 381 -14.74 -27.23 -14.90
N GLU A 382 -15.35 -27.10 -13.72
CA GLU A 382 -16.16 -25.94 -13.31
C GLU A 382 -15.34 -24.71 -12.86
N ARG A 383 -14.01 -24.74 -12.97
CA ARG A 383 -13.14 -23.67 -12.42
C ARG A 383 -13.39 -22.27 -12.98
N ILE A 384 -13.74 -22.16 -14.27
CA ILE A 384 -14.00 -20.87 -14.92
C ILE A 384 -15.39 -20.38 -14.54
N SER A 385 -16.39 -21.26 -14.54
CA SER A 385 -17.76 -20.90 -14.18
C SER A 385 -17.85 -20.46 -12.72
N LEU A 386 -17.18 -21.14 -11.79
CA LEU A 386 -17.12 -20.73 -10.37
C LEU A 386 -16.57 -19.30 -10.20
N ARG A 387 -15.48 -18.96 -10.90
CA ARG A 387 -14.90 -17.61 -10.88
C ARG A 387 -15.84 -16.56 -11.48
N GLN A 388 -16.51 -16.90 -12.58
CA GLN A 388 -17.49 -16.00 -13.23
C GLN A 388 -18.69 -15.74 -12.31
N VAL A 389 -19.26 -16.77 -11.69
CA VAL A 389 -20.37 -16.65 -10.72
C VAL A 389 -19.94 -15.78 -9.55
N TYR A 390 -18.76 -16.05 -8.96
CA TYR A 390 -18.22 -15.26 -7.86
C TYR A 390 -18.08 -13.77 -8.23
N LEU A 391 -17.48 -13.47 -9.39
CA LEU A 391 -17.31 -12.10 -9.86
C LEU A 391 -18.66 -11.41 -10.10
N GLN A 392 -19.62 -12.10 -10.73
CA GLN A 392 -20.96 -11.55 -10.97
C GLN A 392 -21.69 -11.24 -9.66
N THR A 393 -21.64 -12.14 -8.68
CA THR A 393 -22.22 -11.90 -7.34
C THR A 393 -21.56 -10.70 -6.67
N LYS A 394 -20.23 -10.57 -6.74
CA LYS A 394 -19.52 -9.41 -6.18
C LYS A 394 -19.87 -8.11 -6.88
N ILE A 395 -19.97 -8.09 -8.20
CA ILE A 395 -20.38 -6.90 -8.96
C ILE A 395 -21.80 -6.45 -8.58
N GLN A 396 -22.73 -7.37 -8.32
CA GLN A 396 -24.10 -7.03 -7.92
C GLN A 396 -24.15 -6.33 -6.55
N VAL A 397 -23.29 -6.72 -5.61
CA VAL A 397 -23.33 -6.22 -4.21
C VAL A 397 -22.29 -5.12 -3.95
N ILE A 398 -21.31 -4.89 -4.84
CA ILE A 398 -20.19 -3.95 -4.63
C ILE A 398 -20.64 -2.54 -4.25
N SER A 399 -21.73 -2.03 -4.83
CA SER A 399 -22.25 -0.70 -4.52
C SER A 399 -22.77 -0.58 -3.09
N GLN A 400 -23.37 -1.66 -2.56
CA GLN A 400 -23.82 -1.76 -1.18
C GLN A 400 -22.63 -1.94 -0.23
N GLU A 401 -21.69 -2.83 -0.57
CA GLU A 401 -20.44 -3.02 0.19
C GLU A 401 -19.65 -1.70 0.28
N THR A 402 -19.57 -0.92 -0.79
CA THR A 402 -18.90 0.40 -0.81
C THR A 402 -19.54 1.37 0.17
N LYS A 403 -20.88 1.44 0.23
CA LYS A 403 -21.60 2.28 1.22
C LYS A 403 -21.37 1.80 2.64
N GLN A 404 -21.35 0.49 2.86
CA GLN A 404 -21.06 -0.11 4.16
C GLN A 404 -19.64 0.25 4.62
N TYR A 405 -18.62 0.05 3.78
CA TYR A 405 -17.24 0.39 4.11
C TYR A 405 -17.01 1.88 4.30
N CYS A 406 -17.75 2.74 3.59
CA CYS A 406 -17.75 4.18 3.87
C CYS A 406 -18.11 4.46 5.33
N SER A 407 -19.27 3.96 5.77
CA SER A 407 -19.74 4.14 7.15
C SER A 407 -18.78 3.52 8.18
N LEU A 408 -18.31 2.30 7.93
CA LEU A 408 -17.39 1.60 8.85
C LEU A 408 -16.06 2.35 9.00
N THR A 409 -15.45 2.77 7.88
CA THR A 409 -14.13 3.41 7.86
C THR A 409 -14.19 4.82 8.47
N LEU A 410 -15.20 5.61 8.11
CA LEU A 410 -15.36 6.96 8.66
C LEU A 410 -15.69 6.93 10.15
N THR A 411 -16.61 6.07 10.57
CA THR A 411 -16.94 5.92 12.00
C THR A 411 -15.73 5.46 12.81
N TRP A 412 -14.93 4.52 12.26
CA TRP A 412 -13.71 4.07 12.90
C TRP A 412 -12.65 5.18 12.98
N CYS A 413 -12.44 5.94 11.90
CA CYS A 413 -11.51 7.06 11.86
C CYS A 413 -11.86 8.13 12.90
N LEU A 414 -13.14 8.52 13.00
CA LEU A 414 -13.63 9.47 14.00
C LEU A 414 -13.42 8.95 15.43
N LYS A 415 -13.70 7.66 15.69
CA LYS A 415 -13.46 7.03 17.00
C LYS A 415 -11.98 6.94 17.35
N MET A 416 -11.13 6.63 16.38
CA MET A 416 -9.69 6.57 16.54
C MET A 416 -9.14 7.94 16.94
N ASN A 417 -9.50 8.99 16.20
CA ASN A 417 -9.08 10.36 16.48
C ASN A 417 -9.61 10.85 17.83
N SER A 418 -10.88 10.59 18.16
CA SER A 418 -11.45 11.03 19.45
C SER A 418 -10.79 10.35 20.66
N VAL A 419 -10.52 9.05 20.57
CA VAL A 419 -9.85 8.30 21.66
C VAL A 419 -8.39 8.72 21.78
N LEU A 420 -7.66 8.88 20.68
CA LEU A 420 -6.25 9.31 20.74
C LEU A 420 -6.09 10.76 21.23
N ASN A 421 -7.01 11.65 20.88
CA ASN A 421 -6.99 13.04 21.36
C ASN A 421 -7.38 13.16 22.83
N SER A 422 -8.17 12.22 23.37
CA SER A 422 -8.57 12.22 24.79
C SER A 422 -7.63 11.41 25.68
N ALA A 423 -6.88 10.47 25.11
CA ALA A 423 -6.00 9.56 25.84
C ALA A 423 -4.66 10.17 26.27
N THR A 424 -4.31 11.38 25.81
CA THR A 424 -3.00 11.99 26.07
C THR A 424 -2.68 12.18 27.56
N HIS A 425 -3.67 12.16 28.45
CA HIS A 425 -3.46 12.39 29.90
C HIS A 425 -4.19 11.40 30.83
N LYS A 426 -4.77 10.30 30.31
CA LYS A 426 -5.54 9.34 31.14
C LYS A 426 -5.16 7.89 30.82
N PHE A 427 -4.13 7.39 31.50
CA PHE A 427 -3.66 6.00 31.41
C PHE A 427 -4.52 5.04 32.27
N GLN A 428 -5.72 4.68 31.81
CA GLN A 428 -6.57 3.67 32.46
C GLN A 428 -6.67 2.39 31.62
N VAL A 429 -6.91 1.25 32.28
CA VAL A 429 -7.04 -0.06 31.64
C VAL A 429 -8.15 -0.10 30.58
N VAL A 430 -9.25 0.61 30.82
CA VAL A 430 -10.37 0.71 29.87
C VAL A 430 -9.92 1.40 28.56
N HIS A 431 -9.08 2.43 28.66
CA HIS A 431 -8.53 3.12 27.48
C HIS A 431 -7.65 2.19 26.65
N PHE A 432 -6.75 1.42 27.26
CA PHE A 432 -5.91 0.45 26.54
C PHE A 432 -6.73 -0.66 25.88
N LYS A 433 -7.78 -1.15 26.54
CA LYS A 433 -8.71 -2.12 25.95
C LYS A 433 -9.39 -1.56 24.71
N ASN A 434 -9.84 -0.31 24.76
CA ASN A 434 -10.50 0.37 23.65
C ASN A 434 -9.53 0.62 22.49
N LEU A 435 -8.33 1.13 22.76
CA LEU A 435 -7.28 1.34 21.76
C LEU A 435 -6.85 0.03 21.09
N CYS A 436 -6.64 -1.03 21.87
CA CYS A 436 -6.38 -2.37 21.33
C CYS A 436 -7.48 -2.80 20.35
N GLY A 437 -8.75 -2.56 20.71
CA GLY A 437 -9.89 -2.83 19.83
C GLY A 437 -9.85 -2.03 18.53
N LEU A 438 -9.57 -0.72 18.62
CA LEU A 438 -9.52 0.18 17.47
C LEU A 438 -8.37 -0.13 16.52
N PHE A 439 -7.17 -0.44 17.04
CA PHE A 439 -6.01 -0.81 16.21
C PHE A 439 -6.29 -2.08 15.41
N LEU A 440 -6.81 -3.12 16.07
CA LEU A 440 -7.16 -4.39 15.40
C LEU A 440 -8.31 -4.23 14.41
N GLN A 441 -9.29 -3.37 14.71
CA GLN A 441 -10.37 -3.05 13.79
C GLN A 441 -9.86 -2.35 12.53
N GLY A 442 -8.90 -1.42 12.66
CA GLY A 442 -8.24 -0.76 11.53
C GLY A 442 -7.50 -1.76 10.64
N LEU A 443 -6.70 -2.65 11.24
CA LEU A 443 -6.02 -3.74 10.52
C LEU A 443 -7.01 -4.63 9.76
N LYS A 444 -8.12 -5.01 10.41
CA LYS A 444 -9.15 -5.83 9.80
C LYS A 444 -9.78 -5.13 8.58
N TYR A 445 -10.15 -3.86 8.70
CA TYR A 445 -10.76 -3.11 7.61
C TYR A 445 -9.79 -2.90 6.45
N ALA A 446 -8.53 -2.56 6.72
CA ALA A 446 -7.51 -2.45 5.68
C ALA A 446 -7.33 -3.77 4.91
N GLY A 447 -7.22 -4.90 5.62
CA GLY A 447 -7.08 -6.21 4.99
C GLY A 447 -8.30 -6.66 4.19
N GLN A 448 -9.52 -6.35 4.66
CA GLN A 448 -10.75 -6.66 3.92
C GLN A 448 -10.91 -5.79 2.66
N LEU A 449 -10.59 -4.49 2.75
CA LEU A 449 -10.61 -3.58 1.61
C LEU A 449 -9.58 -3.98 0.55
N SER A 450 -8.34 -4.25 0.98
CA SER A 450 -7.27 -4.72 0.09
C SER A 450 -7.68 -5.98 -0.68
N ASN A 451 -8.18 -7.00 0.02
CA ASN A 451 -8.60 -8.25 -0.61
C ASN A 451 -9.79 -8.03 -1.58
N LEU A 452 -10.78 -7.23 -1.18
CA LEU A 452 -11.94 -6.94 -2.03
C LEU A 452 -11.53 -6.23 -3.33
N ILE A 453 -10.64 -5.24 -3.24
CA ILE A 453 -10.13 -4.51 -4.41
C ILE A 453 -9.38 -5.48 -5.33
N LYS A 454 -8.38 -6.19 -4.80
CA LYS A 454 -7.49 -7.08 -5.58
C LYS A 454 -8.26 -8.23 -6.21
N SER A 455 -9.18 -8.86 -5.47
CA SER A 455 -10.00 -9.97 -5.97
C SER A 455 -10.82 -9.58 -7.20
N ILE A 456 -11.48 -8.41 -7.18
CA ILE A 456 -12.32 -7.95 -8.28
C ILE A 456 -11.46 -7.53 -9.47
N THR A 457 -10.42 -6.72 -9.25
CA THR A 457 -9.58 -6.21 -10.34
C THR A 457 -8.83 -7.35 -11.05
N ASN A 458 -8.23 -8.26 -10.30
CA ASN A 458 -7.49 -9.38 -10.86
C ASN A 458 -8.41 -10.41 -11.54
N LEU A 459 -9.64 -10.65 -11.05
CA LEU A 459 -10.59 -11.52 -11.73
C LEU A 459 -11.07 -10.95 -13.07
N HIS A 460 -11.24 -9.63 -13.19
CA HIS A 460 -11.55 -8.99 -14.46
C HIS A 460 -10.44 -9.22 -15.50
N VAL A 461 -9.17 -9.12 -15.08
CA VAL A 461 -8.01 -9.39 -15.93
C VAL A 461 -7.93 -10.87 -16.30
N LEU A 462 -8.00 -11.77 -15.31
CA LEU A 462 -7.88 -13.23 -15.49
C LEU A 462 -8.97 -13.80 -16.40
N LEU A 463 -10.21 -13.30 -16.29
CA LEU A 463 -11.34 -13.76 -17.10
C LEU A 463 -11.48 -12.99 -18.43
N HIS A 464 -10.61 -12.01 -18.70
CA HIS A 464 -10.68 -11.11 -19.85
C HIS A 464 -12.06 -10.42 -20.00
N LEU A 465 -12.66 -10.02 -18.88
CA LEU A 465 -13.98 -9.39 -18.85
C LEU A 465 -13.86 -7.87 -18.68
N LYS A 466 -14.54 -7.12 -19.54
CA LYS A 466 -14.62 -5.66 -19.44
C LYS A 466 -15.30 -5.24 -18.13
N MET A 467 -14.76 -4.20 -17.49
CA MET A 467 -15.33 -3.62 -16.28
C MET A 467 -16.32 -2.51 -16.62
N ALA A 468 -17.52 -2.55 -16.04
CA ALA A 468 -18.51 -1.49 -16.21
C ALA A 468 -18.14 -0.24 -15.39
N LYS A 469 -18.55 0.94 -15.87
CA LYS A 469 -18.27 2.23 -15.23
C LYS A 469 -18.71 2.30 -13.75
N PRO A 470 -19.90 1.83 -13.32
CA PRO A 470 -20.30 1.87 -11.91
C PRO A 470 -19.40 1.01 -11.00
N THR A 471 -18.96 -0.14 -11.49
CA THR A 471 -18.03 -1.03 -10.77
C THR A 471 -16.68 -0.34 -10.58
N LEU A 472 -16.15 0.28 -11.64
CA LEU A 472 -14.89 1.02 -11.59
C LEU A 472 -14.94 2.16 -10.57
N LEU A 473 -16.01 2.95 -10.55
CA LEU A 473 -16.19 4.03 -9.58
C LEU A 473 -16.28 3.50 -8.14
N SER A 474 -16.93 2.35 -7.94
CA SER A 474 -16.99 1.70 -6.62
C SER A 474 -15.59 1.26 -6.16
N ILE A 475 -14.79 0.66 -7.05
CA ILE A 475 -13.40 0.28 -6.75
C ILE A 475 -12.55 1.51 -6.39
N CYS A 476 -12.69 2.61 -7.14
CA CYS A 476 -11.99 3.86 -6.84
C CYS A 476 -12.33 4.38 -5.42
N LYS A 477 -13.60 4.28 -5.01
CA LYS A 477 -14.02 4.60 -3.64
C LYS A 477 -13.45 3.65 -2.58
N LEU A 478 -13.36 2.35 -2.87
CA LEU A 478 -12.71 1.40 -1.95
C LEU A 478 -11.22 1.69 -1.78
N ILE A 479 -10.51 2.07 -2.85
CA ILE A 479 -9.09 2.49 -2.79
C ILE A 479 -8.95 3.75 -1.93
N GLU A 480 -9.86 4.72 -2.09
CA GLU A 480 -9.92 5.88 -1.20
C GLU A 480 -10.09 5.48 0.27
N TYR A 481 -11.01 4.56 0.61
CA TYR A 481 -11.19 4.12 2.00
C TYR A 481 -9.96 3.39 2.55
N LEU A 482 -9.27 2.59 1.73
CA LEU A 482 -8.02 1.95 2.12
C LEU A 482 -6.95 3.00 2.44
N ARG A 483 -6.86 4.06 1.61
CA ARG A 483 -5.94 5.17 1.83
C ARG A 483 -6.31 5.98 3.07
N ILE A 484 -7.58 6.23 3.33
CA ILE A 484 -8.05 6.90 4.57
C ILE A 484 -7.64 6.07 5.79
N ALA A 485 -7.76 4.73 5.73
CA ALA A 485 -7.32 3.87 6.82
C ALA A 485 -5.81 4.02 7.10
N GLN A 486 -4.98 4.02 6.05
CA GLN A 486 -3.54 4.26 6.15
C GLN A 486 -3.22 5.65 6.74
N LEU A 487 -3.83 6.71 6.19
CA LEU A 487 -3.61 8.08 6.63
C LEU A 487 -4.05 8.30 8.08
N THR A 488 -5.08 7.60 8.56
CA THR A 488 -5.51 7.70 9.95
C THR A 488 -4.42 7.22 10.92
N PHE A 489 -3.69 6.16 10.56
CA PHE A 489 -2.52 5.72 11.33
C PHE A 489 -1.34 6.68 11.17
N GLN A 490 -1.04 7.11 9.95
CA GLN A 490 0.07 8.00 9.65
C GLN A 490 -0.10 9.38 10.31
N ASN A 491 -1.28 9.99 10.29
CA ASN A 491 -1.52 11.29 10.91
C ASN A 491 -1.42 11.25 12.44
N ASN A 492 -1.60 10.07 13.04
CA ASN A 492 -1.55 9.86 14.48
C ASN A 492 -0.28 9.12 14.95
N PHE A 493 0.72 8.96 14.08
CA PHE A 493 1.89 8.12 14.36
C PHE A 493 2.61 8.47 15.66
N VAL A 494 2.74 9.77 15.99
CA VAL A 494 3.37 10.23 17.25
C VAL A 494 2.60 9.73 18.47
N LYS A 495 1.29 9.96 18.50
CA LYS A 495 0.41 9.55 19.60
C LYS A 495 0.37 8.03 19.74
N ILE A 496 0.37 7.32 18.62
CA ILE A 496 0.42 5.86 18.58
C ILE A 496 1.76 5.38 19.14
N GLY A 497 2.88 5.96 18.71
CA GLY A 497 4.23 5.63 19.20
C GLY A 497 4.36 5.81 20.72
N GLN A 498 3.76 6.86 21.28
CA GLN A 498 3.74 7.10 22.73
C GLN A 498 2.93 6.04 23.51
N ILE A 499 1.80 5.56 22.97
CA ILE A 499 0.86 4.70 23.73
C ILE A 499 0.94 3.21 23.39
N ILE A 500 1.49 2.83 22.24
CA ILE A 500 1.48 1.44 21.76
C ILE A 500 2.20 0.51 22.74
N GLN A 501 3.28 0.97 23.35
CA GLN A 501 4.02 0.19 24.34
C GLN A 501 3.19 -0.09 25.60
N CYS A 502 2.36 0.87 26.04
CA CYS A 502 1.43 0.67 27.15
C CYS A 502 0.34 -0.36 26.78
N VAL A 503 -0.16 -0.33 25.54
CA VAL A 503 -1.12 -1.32 25.05
C VAL A 503 -0.50 -2.72 24.99
N ILE A 504 0.74 -2.82 24.53
CA ILE A 504 1.52 -4.08 24.54
C ILE A 504 1.70 -4.57 25.97
N GLN A 505 2.14 -3.73 26.90
CA GLN A 505 2.29 -4.07 28.33
C GLN A 505 0.99 -4.55 28.97
N TYR A 506 -0.14 -3.93 28.62
CA TYR A 506 -1.45 -4.38 29.07
C TYR A 506 -1.79 -5.81 28.58
N LEU A 507 -1.44 -6.14 27.33
CA LEU A 507 -1.64 -7.48 26.78
C LEU A 507 -0.65 -8.51 27.35
N THR A 508 0.62 -8.12 27.57
CA THR A 508 1.61 -8.99 28.21
C THR A 508 1.19 -9.32 29.63
N TYR A 509 0.75 -8.34 30.42
CA TYR A 509 0.23 -8.55 31.78
C TYR A 509 -0.91 -9.57 31.80
N LYS A 510 -1.89 -9.42 30.89
CA LYS A 510 -3.01 -10.38 30.79
C LYS A 510 -2.58 -11.79 30.41
N THR A 511 -1.57 -11.89 29.55
CA THR A 511 -1.01 -13.18 29.13
C THR A 511 -0.29 -13.84 30.30
N LEU A 512 0.58 -13.10 30.99
CA LEU A 512 1.33 -13.55 32.17
C LEU A 512 0.39 -13.98 33.30
N PHE A 513 -0.69 -13.24 33.55
CA PHE A 513 -1.68 -13.61 34.57
C PHE A 513 -2.30 -14.99 34.29
N ILE A 514 -2.65 -15.29 33.04
CA ILE A 514 -3.19 -16.60 32.66
C ILE A 514 -2.12 -17.68 32.84
N ILE A 515 -0.88 -17.44 32.38
CA ILE A 515 0.24 -18.39 32.54
C ILE A 515 0.50 -18.67 34.02
N ALA A 516 0.57 -17.64 34.86
CA ALA A 516 0.77 -17.76 36.30
C ALA A 516 -0.37 -18.56 36.97
N THR A 517 -1.61 -18.37 36.52
CA THR A 517 -2.77 -19.13 37.00
C THR A 517 -2.64 -20.62 36.67
N VAL A 518 -2.17 -20.96 35.46
CA VAL A 518 -1.91 -22.34 35.05
C VAL A 518 -0.79 -22.96 35.89
N LYS A 519 0.32 -22.24 36.06
CA LYS A 519 1.45 -22.70 36.88
C LYS A 519 1.05 -22.98 38.32
N LYS A 520 0.28 -22.08 38.96
CA LYS A 520 -0.22 -22.28 40.32
C LYS A 520 -1.09 -23.53 40.43
N LYS A 521 -2.02 -23.74 39.49
CA LYS A 521 -2.88 -24.94 39.47
C LYS A 521 -2.07 -26.23 39.34
N LEU A 522 -1.06 -26.25 38.47
CA LEU A 522 -0.17 -27.40 38.27
C LEU A 522 0.69 -27.69 39.50
N ALA A 523 1.17 -26.64 40.18
CA ALA A 523 1.99 -26.78 41.39
C ALA A 523 1.21 -27.33 42.60
N THR A 524 -0.11 -27.08 42.67
CA THR A 524 -0.98 -27.54 43.76
C THR A 524 -1.52 -28.96 43.58
N GLN A 525 -1.29 -29.62 42.44
CA GLN A 525 -1.79 -30.98 42.22
C GLN A 525 -1.00 -32.01 43.05
N PRO A 526 -1.68 -32.95 43.73
CA PRO A 526 -1.05 -33.86 44.69
C PRO A 526 -0.13 -34.92 44.05
N SER A 527 -0.24 -35.17 42.74
CA SER A 527 0.69 -36.01 42.00
C SER A 527 1.73 -35.14 41.27
N ARG A 528 2.94 -35.06 41.84
CA ARG A 528 4.13 -34.55 41.14
C ARG A 528 4.58 -35.57 40.08
N ASN A 529 3.80 -35.69 39.01
CA ASN A 529 4.17 -36.48 37.84
C ASN A 529 5.27 -35.72 37.08
N GLU A 530 6.28 -36.41 36.54
CA GLU A 530 7.35 -35.81 35.71
C GLU A 530 6.78 -34.96 34.56
N ARG A 531 5.65 -35.36 34.00
CA ARG A 531 4.83 -34.60 33.03
C ARG A 531 4.50 -33.17 33.47
N ASN A 532 4.15 -32.99 34.74
CA ASN A 532 3.81 -31.70 35.30
C ASN A 532 5.05 -30.81 35.42
N LEU A 533 6.23 -31.39 35.69
CA LEU A 533 7.50 -30.67 35.73
C LEU A 533 7.92 -30.19 34.33
N ASP A 534 7.78 -31.04 33.31
CA ASP A 534 8.07 -30.64 31.92
C ASP A 534 7.13 -29.52 31.45
N THR A 535 5.85 -29.65 31.78
CA THR A 535 4.83 -28.63 31.44
C THR A 535 5.12 -27.31 32.15
N LEU A 536 5.53 -27.35 33.42
CA LEU A 536 5.94 -26.17 34.17
C LEU A 536 7.19 -25.52 33.57
N SER A 537 8.16 -26.31 33.12
CA SER A 537 9.38 -25.81 32.46
C SER A 537 9.06 -25.09 31.16
N ALA A 538 8.18 -25.65 30.32
CA ALA A 538 7.71 -24.99 29.10
C ALA A 538 6.96 -23.68 29.40
N LEU A 539 6.10 -23.67 30.43
CA LEU A 539 5.40 -22.45 30.84
C LEU A 539 6.34 -21.38 31.42
N GLN A 540 7.42 -21.78 32.11
CA GLN A 540 8.46 -20.86 32.58
C GLN A 540 9.20 -20.20 31.42
N ILE A 541 9.53 -20.94 30.36
CA ILE A 541 10.14 -20.38 29.14
C ILE A 541 9.17 -19.38 28.48
N ALA A 542 7.89 -19.74 28.35
CA ALA A 542 6.87 -18.84 27.80
C ALA A 542 6.74 -17.55 28.62
N GLU A 543 6.69 -17.67 29.96
CA GLU A 543 6.64 -16.53 30.88
C GLU A 543 7.87 -15.63 30.74
N LYS A 544 9.07 -16.20 30.73
CA LYS A 544 10.34 -15.48 30.53
C LYS A 544 10.37 -14.69 29.22
N CYS A 545 9.85 -15.28 28.14
CA CYS A 545 9.77 -14.61 26.85
C CYS A 545 8.75 -13.46 26.84
N VAL A 546 7.55 -13.68 27.40
CA VAL A 546 6.46 -12.67 27.45
C VAL A 546 6.75 -11.53 28.43
N TYR A 547 7.54 -11.77 29.48
CA TYR A 547 7.95 -10.73 30.43
C TYR A 547 8.89 -9.69 29.80
N GLY A 548 9.65 -10.08 28.78
CA GLY A 548 10.53 -9.16 28.04
C GLY A 548 9.82 -8.32 26.97
N PRO A 549 10.58 -7.56 26.17
CA PRO A 549 10.01 -6.82 25.03
C PRO A 549 9.34 -7.78 24.05
N ALA A 550 8.24 -7.35 23.42
CA ALA A 550 7.48 -8.18 22.47
C ALA A 550 8.16 -8.28 21.09
N THR A 551 9.38 -8.81 21.05
CA THR A 551 10.12 -9.05 19.79
C THR A 551 9.53 -10.26 19.05
N LYS A 552 9.70 -10.30 17.72
CA LYS A 552 9.24 -11.43 16.88
C LYS A 552 9.81 -12.77 17.37
N CYS A 553 11.08 -12.78 17.75
CA CYS A 553 11.77 -13.96 18.28
C CYS A 553 11.16 -14.45 19.61
N ARG A 554 10.93 -13.55 20.58
CA ARG A 554 10.32 -13.92 21.87
C ARG A 554 8.88 -14.41 21.72
N MET A 555 8.09 -13.77 20.85
CA MET A 555 6.72 -14.21 20.59
C MET A 555 6.68 -15.58 19.93
N LEU A 556 7.63 -15.88 19.03
CA LEU A 556 7.78 -17.21 18.43
C LEU A 556 8.14 -18.28 19.48
N ILE A 557 9.17 -18.03 20.30
CA ILE A 557 9.59 -18.98 21.35
C ILE A 557 8.46 -19.18 22.36
N ALA A 558 7.75 -18.11 22.75
CA ALA A 558 6.59 -18.21 23.63
C ALA A 558 5.45 -19.02 22.99
N SER A 559 5.17 -18.85 21.69
CA SER A 559 4.17 -19.66 20.95
C SER A 559 4.54 -21.15 20.97
N LEU A 560 5.80 -21.47 20.67
CA LEU A 560 6.31 -22.85 20.69
C LEU A 560 6.24 -23.46 22.10
N ALA A 561 6.68 -22.71 23.11
CA ALA A 561 6.65 -23.15 24.50
C ALA A 561 5.21 -23.38 25.00
N LEU A 562 4.26 -22.51 24.64
CA LEU A 562 2.84 -22.71 24.95
C LEU A 562 2.26 -23.93 24.24
N ASN A 563 2.59 -24.17 22.97
CA ASN A 563 2.14 -25.36 22.24
C ASN A 563 2.72 -26.65 22.85
N PHE A 564 3.97 -26.63 23.31
CA PHE A 564 4.61 -27.79 23.95
C PHE A 564 4.07 -28.05 25.36
N ALA A 565 3.71 -26.99 26.10
CA ALA A 565 3.00 -27.12 27.37
C ALA A 565 1.59 -27.72 27.24
N ASN A 566 0.99 -27.67 26.03
CA ASN A 566 -0.35 -28.16 25.73
C ASN A 566 -1.40 -27.76 26.78
N PRO A 567 -1.73 -26.46 26.88
CA PRO A 567 -2.64 -25.96 27.88
C PRO A 567 -4.06 -26.54 27.78
N MET A 568 -4.45 -27.18 26.67
CA MET A 568 -5.76 -27.85 26.50
C MET A 568 -6.04 -28.88 27.61
N ARG A 569 -4.99 -29.50 28.15
CA ARG A 569 -5.13 -30.53 29.20
C ARG A 569 -5.31 -29.95 30.60
N VAL A 570 -4.97 -28.67 30.79
CA VAL A 570 -4.88 -28.02 32.11
C VAL A 570 -5.90 -26.89 32.25
N LEU A 571 -6.19 -26.18 31.16
CA LEU A 571 -7.16 -25.10 31.09
C LEU A 571 -8.51 -25.58 30.58
N THR A 572 -9.58 -24.94 31.07
CA THR A 572 -10.90 -25.08 30.45
C THR A 572 -10.87 -24.48 29.04
N PRO A 573 -11.70 -24.98 28.11
CA PRO A 573 -11.71 -24.51 26.72
C PRO A 573 -11.90 -23.00 26.59
N GLU A 574 -12.71 -22.39 27.47
CA GLU A 574 -12.92 -20.94 27.51
C GLU A 574 -11.65 -20.15 27.86
N HIS A 575 -10.88 -20.61 28.85
CA HIS A 575 -9.66 -19.94 29.27
C HIS A 575 -8.56 -20.08 28.21
N LEU A 576 -8.50 -21.23 27.55
CA LEU A 576 -7.59 -21.47 26.44
C LEU A 576 -7.92 -20.59 25.23
N GLN A 577 -9.20 -20.49 24.84
CA GLN A 577 -9.63 -19.57 23.79
C GLN A 577 -9.30 -18.11 24.13
N LYS A 578 -9.47 -17.73 25.40
CA LYS A 578 -9.10 -16.40 25.89
C LYS A 578 -7.59 -16.15 25.81
N LEU A 579 -6.76 -17.14 26.16
CA LEU A 579 -5.29 -17.06 26.05
C LEU A 579 -4.87 -16.87 24.60
N HIS A 580 -5.30 -17.74 23.68
CA HIS A 580 -4.96 -17.60 22.26
C HIS A 580 -5.43 -16.26 21.69
N LYS A 581 -6.64 -15.81 22.05
CA LYS A 581 -7.15 -14.51 21.61
C LYS A 581 -6.29 -13.35 22.09
N ILE A 582 -5.86 -13.34 23.34
CA ILE A 582 -5.02 -12.25 23.88
C ILE A 582 -3.62 -12.30 23.27
N PHE A 583 -3.05 -13.50 23.16
CA PHE A 583 -1.71 -13.71 22.63
C PHE A 583 -1.62 -13.35 21.13
N ASN A 584 -2.61 -13.73 20.33
CA ASN A 584 -2.66 -13.32 18.91
C ASN A 584 -2.76 -11.79 18.76
N ARG A 585 -3.48 -11.11 19.65
CA ARG A 585 -3.53 -9.63 19.66
C ARG A 585 -2.18 -9.02 20.00
N LEU A 586 -1.45 -9.62 20.94
CA LEU A 586 -0.10 -9.19 21.31
C LEU A 586 0.83 -9.31 20.10
N ILE A 587 0.81 -10.44 19.39
CA ILE A 587 1.60 -10.65 18.17
C ILE A 587 1.26 -9.60 17.11
N LEU A 588 -0.02 -9.41 16.79
CA LEU A 588 -0.44 -8.46 15.75
C LEU A 588 -0.06 -7.02 16.07
N LEU A 589 -0.21 -6.59 17.33
CA LEU A 589 0.13 -5.23 17.74
C LEU A 589 1.63 -4.99 17.92
N SER A 590 2.41 -6.04 18.19
CA SER A 590 3.87 -5.93 18.23
C SER A 590 4.49 -5.57 16.88
N ASP A 591 3.80 -5.87 15.77
CA ASP A 591 4.22 -5.55 14.40
C ASP A 591 3.20 -4.64 13.70
N LEU A 592 2.53 -3.76 14.46
CA LEU A 592 1.43 -2.92 13.97
C LEU A 592 1.83 -2.09 12.74
N GLN A 593 2.98 -1.42 12.80
CA GLN A 593 3.46 -0.55 11.73
C GLN A 593 3.65 -1.33 10.42
N SER A 594 4.44 -2.40 10.44
CA SER A 594 4.71 -3.25 9.28
C SER A 594 3.42 -3.87 8.71
N ASN A 595 2.47 -4.24 9.59
CA ASN A 595 1.17 -4.76 9.16
C ASN A 595 0.34 -3.72 8.41
N ILE A 596 0.33 -2.46 8.85
CA ILE A 596 -0.40 -1.38 8.17
C ILE A 596 0.24 -1.08 6.81
N GLU A 597 1.56 -0.94 6.77
CA GLU A 597 2.31 -0.71 5.53
C GLU A 597 2.05 -1.83 4.51
N ARG A 598 2.07 -3.09 4.96
CA ARG A 598 1.78 -4.26 4.13
C ARG A 598 0.35 -4.31 3.57
N LEU A 599 -0.65 -3.99 4.39
CA LEU A 599 -2.06 -4.12 4.02
C LEU A 599 -2.54 -2.96 3.13
N CYS A 600 -1.97 -1.78 3.32
CA CYS A 600 -2.32 -0.57 2.56
C CYS A 600 -1.39 -0.33 1.36
N ASP A 601 -0.54 -1.29 1.02
CA ASP A 601 0.39 -1.20 -0.12
C ASP A 601 -0.38 -1.04 -1.46
N PRO A 602 -0.21 0.08 -2.18
CA PRO A 602 -0.90 0.34 -3.44
C PRO A 602 -0.22 -0.29 -4.66
N SER A 603 0.82 -1.11 -4.48
CA SER A 603 1.61 -1.72 -5.57
C SER A 603 0.77 -2.45 -6.63
N PHE A 604 -0.41 -2.97 -6.26
CA PHE A 604 -1.33 -3.60 -7.22
C PHE A 604 -1.80 -2.66 -8.34
N MET A 605 -1.81 -1.34 -8.11
CA MET A 605 -2.21 -0.34 -9.12
C MET A 605 -1.29 -0.35 -10.35
N TYR A 606 -0.05 -0.84 -10.21
CA TYR A 606 0.88 -0.98 -11.33
C TYR A 606 0.32 -1.86 -12.46
N TRP A 607 -0.37 -2.96 -12.14
CA TRP A 607 -0.97 -3.84 -13.16
C TRP A 607 -2.37 -3.38 -13.60
N HIS A 608 -2.94 -2.39 -12.91
CA HIS A 608 -4.30 -1.88 -13.14
C HIS A 608 -4.31 -0.38 -13.48
N GLN A 609 -3.30 0.08 -14.24
CA GLN A 609 -3.06 1.50 -14.56
C GLN A 609 -4.26 2.18 -15.23
N SER A 610 -5.04 1.40 -16.00
CA SER A 610 -6.24 1.87 -16.69
C SER A 610 -7.32 2.40 -15.74
N ILE A 611 -7.38 1.92 -14.49
CA ILE A 611 -8.37 2.37 -13.50
C ILE A 611 -8.20 3.86 -13.23
N LEU A 612 -6.98 4.32 -12.95
CA LEU A 612 -6.70 5.73 -12.69
C LEU A 612 -6.99 6.59 -13.92
N ILE A 613 -6.56 6.16 -15.11
CA ILE A 613 -6.74 6.90 -16.37
C ILE A 613 -8.24 7.08 -16.67
N VAL A 614 -9.03 6.01 -16.55
CA VAL A 614 -10.48 6.05 -16.79
C VAL A 614 -11.21 6.88 -15.74
N TYR A 615 -10.72 6.91 -14.49
CA TYR A 615 -11.26 7.77 -13.45
C TYR A 615 -10.97 9.26 -13.73
N LEU A 616 -9.73 9.62 -14.07
CA LEU A 616 -9.33 11.00 -14.37
C LEU A 616 -10.14 11.61 -15.52
N LYS A 617 -10.41 10.83 -16.57
CA LYS A 617 -11.30 11.23 -17.68
C LYS A 617 -12.67 11.70 -17.21
N GLN A 618 -13.19 11.10 -16.13
CA GLN A 618 -14.52 11.39 -15.61
C GLN A 618 -14.55 12.58 -14.65
N VAL A 619 -13.40 13.00 -14.11
CA VAL A 619 -13.34 14.08 -13.11
C VAL A 619 -13.95 15.37 -13.64
N ILE A 620 -13.77 15.62 -14.92
CA ILE A 620 -14.29 16.80 -15.62
C ILE A 620 -15.66 16.55 -16.25
N ASP A 621 -15.94 15.32 -16.69
CA ASP A 621 -17.19 14.97 -17.37
C ASP A 621 -18.38 14.77 -16.41
N ILE A 622 -18.15 14.70 -15.10
CA ILE A 622 -19.23 14.62 -14.10
C ILE A 622 -19.94 15.97 -14.07
N LYS A 623 -21.01 16.04 -14.88
CA LYS A 623 -22.07 17.00 -14.71
C LYS A 623 -22.67 16.77 -13.32
N GLY A 624 -22.60 17.76 -12.43
CA GLY A 624 -22.94 17.85 -11.01
C GLY A 624 -24.35 17.41 -10.56
N SER A 625 -24.92 16.40 -11.21
CA SER A 625 -26.26 15.86 -10.95
C SER A 625 -26.27 14.46 -10.32
N GLN A 626 -25.12 13.84 -10.04
CA GLN A 626 -25.08 12.47 -9.46
C GLN A 626 -24.29 12.31 -8.15
N SER A 627 -23.58 13.34 -7.67
CA SER A 627 -22.91 13.31 -6.37
C SER A 627 -23.39 14.48 -5.51
N LEU A 628 -23.98 14.18 -4.35
CA LEU A 628 -24.46 15.17 -3.38
C LEU A 628 -23.34 16.08 -2.81
N THR A 629 -22.06 15.83 -3.12
CA THR A 629 -20.90 16.66 -2.71
C THR A 629 -19.74 16.60 -3.74
N PRO A 630 -19.55 17.63 -4.58
CA PRO A 630 -18.41 17.72 -5.53
C PRO A 630 -17.03 17.70 -4.84
N HIS A 631 -16.89 18.41 -3.71
CA HIS A 631 -15.67 18.43 -2.90
C HIS A 631 -15.15 17.03 -2.50
N ALA A 632 -16.05 16.13 -2.08
CA ALA A 632 -15.69 14.78 -1.69
C ALA A 632 -15.15 13.97 -2.86
N PHE A 633 -15.68 14.18 -4.07
CA PHE A 633 -15.22 13.51 -5.28
C PHE A 633 -13.82 13.97 -5.69
N TYR A 634 -13.54 15.28 -5.62
CA TYR A 634 -12.21 15.81 -5.93
C TYR A 634 -11.16 15.38 -4.89
N THR A 635 -11.55 15.28 -3.62
CA THR A 635 -10.69 14.71 -2.58
C THR A 635 -10.33 13.25 -2.87
N SER A 636 -11.26 12.46 -3.41
CA SER A 636 -10.98 11.08 -3.85
C SER A 636 -9.96 11.03 -4.98
N MET A 637 -10.02 11.97 -5.95
CA MET A 637 -9.00 12.09 -7.00
C MET A 637 -7.61 12.24 -6.40
N LYS A 638 -7.45 13.13 -5.40
CA LYS A 638 -6.16 13.31 -4.71
C LYS A 638 -5.66 11.98 -4.12
N TYR A 639 -6.49 11.23 -3.40
CA TYR A 639 -6.08 9.96 -2.80
C TYR A 639 -5.69 8.89 -3.83
N LEU A 640 -6.36 8.85 -4.98
CA LEU A 640 -6.04 7.92 -6.06
C LEU A 640 -4.71 8.26 -6.72
N VAL A 641 -4.48 9.54 -7.01
CA VAL A 641 -3.21 10.01 -7.58
C VAL A 641 -2.06 9.78 -6.60
N GLN A 642 -2.26 10.06 -5.31
CA GLN A 642 -1.27 9.78 -4.27
C GLN A 642 -0.96 8.29 -4.10
N SER A 643 -1.98 7.43 -4.23
CA SER A 643 -1.77 5.97 -4.18
C SER A 643 -0.91 5.52 -5.36
N ALA A 644 -1.12 6.09 -6.55
CA ALA A 644 -0.32 5.81 -7.73
C ALA A 644 1.12 6.37 -7.65
N ASP A 645 1.31 7.52 -7.01
CA ASP A 645 2.64 8.08 -6.70
C ASP A 645 3.39 7.21 -5.68
N THR A 646 2.71 6.79 -4.61
CA THR A 646 3.27 5.89 -3.59
C THR A 646 3.69 4.56 -4.21
N CYS A 647 2.87 4.02 -5.13
CA CYS A 647 3.22 2.83 -5.92
C CYS A 647 4.55 3.03 -6.65
N SER A 648 4.76 4.18 -7.32
CA SER A 648 6.01 4.50 -8.01
C SER A 648 7.21 4.58 -7.06
N LYS A 649 7.06 5.24 -5.90
CA LYS A 649 8.12 5.37 -4.88
C LYS A 649 8.54 4.03 -4.27
N ASN A 650 7.56 3.18 -3.93
CA ASN A 650 7.84 1.84 -3.42
C ASN A 650 8.72 1.04 -4.40
N PHE A 651 8.62 1.31 -5.71
CA PHE A 651 9.51 0.70 -6.69
C PHE A 651 10.88 1.33 -6.72
N GLU A 652 11.00 2.66 -6.71
CA GLU A 652 12.30 3.34 -6.63
C GLU A 652 13.14 2.83 -5.45
N GLU A 653 12.53 2.64 -4.27
CA GLU A 653 13.20 2.10 -3.08
C GLU A 653 13.66 0.64 -3.24
N LEU A 654 12.86 -0.20 -3.92
CA LEU A 654 13.24 -1.60 -4.19
C LEU A 654 14.41 -1.73 -5.18
N TYR A 655 14.66 -0.68 -5.98
CA TYR A 655 15.56 -0.70 -7.14
C TYR A 655 16.59 0.42 -7.17
N ALA A 656 16.95 1.01 -6.04
CA ALA A 656 17.95 2.08 -5.95
C ALA A 656 19.31 1.80 -6.64
N MET A 657 19.55 0.56 -7.11
CA MET A 657 20.73 0.14 -7.87
C MET A 657 20.53 0.02 -9.39
N ASN A 658 19.29 -0.12 -9.90
CA ASN A 658 19.02 -0.41 -11.32
C ASN A 658 18.06 0.65 -11.91
N ASN A 659 18.56 1.46 -12.86
CA ASN A 659 17.78 2.49 -13.55
C ASN A 659 16.78 1.88 -14.55
N PHE A 660 15.67 1.32 -14.07
CA PHE A 660 14.61 0.82 -14.94
C PHE A 660 13.85 1.98 -15.60
N LYS A 661 14.01 2.12 -16.92
CA LYS A 661 13.28 3.09 -17.75
C LYS A 661 11.75 2.92 -17.67
N THR A 662 11.23 1.75 -17.28
CA THR A 662 9.78 1.51 -17.14
C THR A 662 9.14 2.19 -15.94
N ILE A 663 9.87 2.36 -14.83
CA ILE A 663 9.35 3.08 -13.66
C ILE A 663 9.26 4.57 -14.00
N ASP A 664 10.29 5.09 -14.67
CA ASP A 664 10.31 6.43 -15.24
C ASP A 664 9.18 6.67 -16.24
N SER A 665 8.91 5.70 -17.12
CA SER A 665 7.83 5.83 -18.10
C SER A 665 6.45 5.77 -17.43
N PHE A 666 6.28 4.92 -16.42
CA PHE A 666 5.08 4.83 -15.60
C PHE A 666 4.78 6.14 -14.86
N SER A 667 5.79 6.70 -14.18
CA SER A 667 5.68 7.95 -13.44
C SER A 667 5.37 9.13 -14.40
N LYS A 668 6.11 9.24 -15.52
CA LYS A 668 5.86 10.26 -16.57
C LYS A 668 4.47 10.11 -17.20
N MET A 669 4.00 8.88 -17.38
CA MET A 669 2.66 8.62 -17.92
C MET A 669 1.57 9.16 -17.00
N HIS A 670 1.64 8.93 -15.69
CA HIS A 670 0.63 9.42 -14.75
C HIS A 670 0.53 10.95 -14.74
N TYR A 671 1.68 11.64 -14.70
CA TYR A 671 1.70 13.10 -14.79
C TYR A 671 1.12 13.60 -16.12
N LYS A 672 1.49 12.96 -17.25
CA LYS A 672 0.96 13.31 -18.57
C LYS A 672 -0.56 13.13 -18.64
N GLN A 673 -1.09 12.01 -18.12
CA GLN A 673 -2.51 11.72 -18.11
C GLN A 673 -3.28 12.69 -17.21
N TYR A 674 -2.77 12.98 -16.01
CA TYR A 674 -3.33 14.01 -15.13
C TYR A 674 -3.41 15.38 -15.84
N ARG A 675 -2.31 15.80 -16.49
CA ARG A 675 -2.27 17.07 -17.20
C ARG A 675 -3.26 17.11 -18.37
N GLN A 676 -3.32 16.07 -19.18
CA GLN A 676 -4.19 16.02 -20.37
C GLN A 676 -5.67 15.92 -20.01
N GLU A 677 -6.01 15.03 -19.08
CA GLU A 677 -7.40 14.70 -18.76
C GLU A 677 -8.01 15.61 -17.69
N VAL A 678 -7.19 16.28 -16.87
CA VAL A 678 -7.67 17.23 -15.84
C VAL A 678 -7.24 18.65 -16.18
N ALA A 679 -5.94 18.98 -16.08
CA ALA A 679 -5.51 20.37 -16.15
C ALA A 679 -5.89 21.09 -17.46
N VAL A 680 -5.56 20.50 -18.62
CA VAL A 680 -5.80 21.11 -19.94
C VAL A 680 -7.30 21.25 -20.23
N LYS A 681 -8.08 20.21 -19.95
CA LYS A 681 -9.54 20.23 -20.16
C LYS A 681 -10.23 21.24 -19.25
N LEU A 682 -9.81 21.34 -17.99
CA LEU A 682 -10.36 22.30 -17.04
C LEU A 682 -10.02 23.74 -17.44
N CYS A 683 -8.78 23.98 -17.88
CA CYS A 683 -8.36 25.28 -18.44
C CYS A 683 -9.27 25.71 -19.61
N ALA A 684 -9.50 24.81 -20.57
CA ALA A 684 -10.37 25.10 -21.73
C ALA A 684 -11.83 25.34 -21.33
N GLN A 685 -12.36 24.60 -20.34
CA GLN A 685 -13.72 24.81 -19.84
C GLN A 685 -13.87 26.15 -19.10
N ILE A 686 -12.93 26.50 -18.23
CA ILE A 686 -12.93 27.79 -17.52
C ILE A 686 -12.80 28.94 -18.52
N GLU A 687 -11.88 28.85 -19.48
CA GLU A 687 -11.75 29.84 -20.56
C GLU A 687 -13.05 30.02 -21.33
N THR A 688 -13.64 28.92 -21.81
CA THR A 688 -14.89 28.93 -22.59
C THR A 688 -16.01 29.58 -21.78
N PHE A 689 -16.11 29.27 -20.48
CA PHE A 689 -17.08 29.88 -19.59
C PHE A 689 -16.88 31.37 -19.38
N LEU A 690 -15.64 31.79 -19.10
CA LEU A 690 -15.33 33.21 -18.95
C LEU A 690 -15.69 33.97 -20.23
N ARG A 691 -15.40 33.38 -21.40
CA ARG A 691 -15.67 33.97 -22.70
C ARG A 691 -17.17 34.08 -22.97
N ILE A 692 -17.93 33.01 -22.71
CA ILE A 692 -19.39 33.00 -22.89
C ILE A 692 -20.05 34.04 -21.99
N HIS A 693 -19.65 34.16 -20.72
CA HIS A 693 -20.27 35.10 -19.79
C HIS A 693 -19.94 36.56 -20.09
N VAL A 694 -18.69 36.88 -20.45
CA VAL A 694 -18.32 38.25 -20.81
C VAL A 694 -19.03 38.67 -22.12
N HIS A 695 -19.24 37.74 -23.05
CA HIS A 695 -19.98 37.99 -24.29
C HIS A 695 -21.47 37.66 -24.22
N GLU A 696 -22.04 37.41 -23.03
CA GLU A 696 -23.45 37.01 -22.87
C GLU A 696 -24.41 38.09 -23.41
N ASN A 697 -24.01 39.37 -23.29
CA ASN A 697 -24.73 40.52 -23.82
C ASN A 697 -24.77 40.58 -25.37
N LEU A 698 -23.89 39.86 -26.06
CA LEU A 698 -23.75 39.84 -27.52
C LEU A 698 -24.39 38.57 -28.15
N ALA A 699 -24.76 37.57 -27.35
CA ALA A 699 -25.29 36.31 -27.84
C ALA A 699 -26.78 36.41 -28.19
N GLN A 700 -27.15 36.08 -29.44
CA GLN A 700 -28.55 36.08 -29.91
C GLN A 700 -29.41 34.98 -29.25
N ASN A 701 -28.79 33.89 -28.78
CA ASN A 701 -29.44 32.79 -28.06
C ASN A 701 -28.86 32.71 -26.65
N LYS A 702 -29.63 33.09 -25.64
CA LYS A 702 -29.22 32.97 -24.23
C LYS A 702 -29.19 31.49 -23.83
N PRO A 703 -28.04 30.93 -23.45
CA PRO A 703 -27.99 29.57 -22.92
C PRO A 703 -28.81 29.50 -21.62
N ASN A 704 -29.60 28.44 -21.45
CA ASN A 704 -30.40 28.28 -20.23
C ASN A 704 -29.44 28.07 -19.03
N PRO A 705 -29.49 28.93 -17.99
CA PRO A 705 -28.59 28.84 -16.83
C PRO A 705 -28.75 27.53 -16.04
N PHE A 706 -29.90 26.86 -16.14
CA PHE A 706 -30.15 25.56 -15.51
C PHE A 706 -29.63 24.36 -16.30
N THR A 707 -29.24 24.54 -17.57
CA THR A 707 -28.70 23.46 -18.42
C THR A 707 -27.23 23.66 -18.80
N ASN A 708 -26.74 24.89 -18.81
CA ASN A 708 -25.43 25.28 -19.38
C ASN A 708 -24.54 26.09 -18.42
N GLY A 709 -24.95 26.31 -17.17
CA GLY A 709 -24.06 26.92 -16.17
C GLY A 709 -22.88 26.00 -15.87
N LEU A 710 -21.66 26.53 -15.84
CA LEU A 710 -20.52 25.77 -15.32
C LEU A 710 -20.76 25.56 -13.83
N GLU A 711 -21.05 24.30 -13.49
CA GLU A 711 -21.24 23.77 -12.15
C GLU A 711 -20.00 24.04 -11.29
N ASP A 712 -20.12 24.03 -9.97
CA ASP A 712 -19.09 24.49 -9.02
C ASP A 712 -17.74 23.74 -9.12
N CYS A 713 -16.92 24.06 -10.13
CA CYS A 713 -15.54 23.60 -10.26
C CYS A 713 -14.60 24.36 -9.32
N ARG A 714 -15.12 25.29 -8.51
CA ARG A 714 -14.35 26.06 -7.52
C ARG A 714 -13.59 25.15 -6.56
N ASP A 715 -14.23 24.07 -6.11
CA ASP A 715 -13.62 23.09 -5.21
C ASP A 715 -12.49 22.30 -5.88
N LEU A 716 -12.62 22.02 -7.19
CA LEU A 716 -11.57 21.34 -7.95
C LEU A 716 -10.37 22.27 -8.18
N VAL A 717 -10.63 23.52 -8.58
CA VAL A 717 -9.59 24.54 -8.80
C VAL A 717 -8.77 24.77 -7.54
N ASN A 718 -9.42 24.82 -6.39
CA ASN A 718 -8.79 25.10 -5.10
C ASN A 718 -8.44 23.82 -4.31
N ILE A 719 -8.28 22.68 -5.00
CA ILE A 719 -7.82 21.46 -4.35
C ILE A 719 -6.39 21.64 -3.82
N SER A 720 -6.10 21.09 -2.65
CA SER A 720 -4.75 21.08 -2.07
C SER A 720 -3.73 20.46 -3.03
N PRO A 721 -2.44 20.85 -2.96
CA PRO A 721 -1.38 20.33 -3.84
C PRO A 721 -1.36 18.81 -3.89
N VAL A 722 -1.22 18.25 -5.10
CA VAL A 722 -1.13 16.81 -5.34
C VAL A 722 0.33 16.45 -5.62
N GLN A 723 0.87 15.48 -4.89
CA GLN A 723 2.23 14.99 -5.14
C GLN A 723 2.21 13.99 -6.30
N ILE A 724 3.00 14.26 -7.34
CA ILE A 724 3.17 13.39 -8.52
C ILE A 724 4.66 13.38 -8.88
N ASN A 725 5.27 12.20 -8.84
CA ASN A 725 6.69 11.96 -9.13
C ASN A 725 7.62 12.81 -8.27
N GLY A 726 7.29 12.95 -6.98
CA GLY A 726 8.05 13.81 -6.07
C GLY A 726 7.79 15.32 -6.21
N PHE A 727 7.10 15.78 -7.26
CA PHE A 727 6.73 17.19 -7.44
C PHE A 727 5.36 17.50 -6.86
N HIS A 728 5.21 18.68 -6.24
CA HIS A 728 3.91 19.19 -5.82
C HIS A 728 3.26 19.95 -6.96
N VAL A 729 2.17 19.39 -7.48
CA VAL A 729 1.39 19.97 -8.56
C VAL A 729 0.21 20.72 -7.98
N VAL A 730 0.18 22.03 -8.20
CA VAL A 730 -0.92 22.93 -7.81
C VAL A 730 -1.76 23.21 -9.05
N LEU A 731 -3.01 22.75 -9.06
CA LEU A 731 -3.90 22.89 -10.21
C LEU A 731 -4.25 24.37 -10.47
N LYS A 732 -4.45 25.13 -9.40
CA LYS A 732 -4.70 26.58 -9.43
C LYS A 732 -3.61 27.32 -10.22
N ASP A 733 -2.35 27.12 -9.85
CA ASP A 733 -1.20 27.77 -10.51
C ASP A 733 -1.12 27.43 -12.01
N GLN A 734 -1.46 26.20 -12.39
CA GLN A 734 -1.49 25.80 -13.80
C GLN A 734 -2.57 26.54 -14.59
N ILE A 735 -3.75 26.74 -13.99
CA ILE A 735 -4.86 27.49 -14.60
C ILE A 735 -4.51 28.98 -14.67
N GLU A 736 -3.98 29.56 -13.59
CA GLU A 736 -3.56 30.96 -13.55
C GLU A 736 -2.48 31.26 -14.60
N ASN A 737 -1.48 30.39 -14.72
CA ASN A 737 -0.44 30.51 -15.76
C ASN A 737 -1.01 30.37 -17.17
N TYR A 738 -1.92 29.40 -17.40
CA TYR A 738 -2.57 29.22 -18.69
C TYR A 738 -3.39 30.45 -19.10
N LEU A 739 -4.25 30.93 -18.21
CA LEU A 739 -5.09 32.10 -18.46
C LEU A 739 -4.24 33.36 -18.63
N SER A 740 -3.21 33.56 -17.82
CA SER A 740 -2.31 34.72 -17.94
C SER A 740 -1.60 34.74 -19.29
N ASN A 741 -1.01 33.61 -19.71
CA ASN A 741 -0.36 33.51 -21.01
C ASN A 741 -1.35 33.73 -22.17
N MET A 742 -2.54 33.14 -22.07
CA MET A 742 -3.57 33.25 -23.10
C MET A 742 -4.10 34.68 -23.21
N PHE A 743 -4.44 35.33 -22.11
CA PHE A 743 -4.90 36.72 -22.11
C PHE A 743 -3.82 37.66 -22.62
N TYR A 744 -2.56 37.49 -22.18
CA TYR A 744 -1.45 38.31 -22.66
C TYR A 744 -1.26 38.15 -24.17
N ASN A 745 -1.14 36.91 -24.65
CA ASN A 745 -0.92 36.62 -26.07
C ASN A 745 -2.07 37.12 -26.95
N LEU A 746 -3.33 36.92 -26.55
CA LEU A 746 -4.47 37.42 -27.32
C LEU A 746 -4.53 38.95 -27.32
N THR A 747 -4.20 39.60 -26.20
CA THR A 747 -4.10 41.07 -26.13
C THR A 747 -2.97 41.60 -27.02
N THR A 748 -1.85 40.88 -27.16
CA THR A 748 -0.79 41.27 -28.12
C THR A 748 -1.23 41.20 -29.59
N ILE A 749 -2.15 40.29 -29.92
CA ILE A 749 -2.69 40.15 -31.28
C ILE A 749 -3.71 41.26 -31.55
N SER A 750 -4.61 41.52 -30.59
CA SER A 750 -5.68 42.52 -30.68
C SER A 750 -5.69 43.41 -29.44
N LEU A 751 -4.92 44.51 -29.48
CA LEU A 751 -4.81 45.44 -28.36
C LEU A 751 -6.15 46.05 -27.92
N HIS A 752 -7.14 46.13 -28.80
CA HIS A 752 -8.46 46.69 -28.48
C HIS A 752 -9.33 45.80 -27.59
N ASP A 753 -9.03 44.49 -27.54
CA ASP A 753 -9.78 43.50 -26.74
C ASP A 753 -9.29 43.42 -25.28
N TRP A 754 -8.32 44.26 -24.88
CA TRP A 754 -7.75 44.29 -23.53
C TRP A 754 -8.82 44.41 -22.43
N ARG A 755 -9.88 45.19 -22.69
CA ARG A 755 -10.98 45.39 -21.73
C ARG A 755 -11.79 44.10 -21.53
N THR A 756 -12.07 43.38 -22.61
CA THR A 756 -12.75 42.09 -22.58
C THR A 756 -11.96 41.09 -21.73
N TYR A 757 -10.64 41.01 -21.94
CA TYR A 757 -9.79 40.12 -21.15
C TYR A 757 -9.66 40.57 -19.69
N SER A 758 -9.65 41.87 -19.40
CA SER A 758 -9.71 42.39 -18.03
C SER A 758 -11.01 41.98 -17.32
N GLU A 759 -12.16 42.05 -18.01
CA GLU A 759 -13.44 41.60 -17.46
C GLU A 759 -13.44 40.08 -17.21
N MET A 760 -12.86 39.28 -18.12
CA MET A 760 -12.67 37.83 -17.92
C MET A 760 -11.81 37.54 -16.68
N ARG A 761 -10.75 38.33 -16.41
CA ARG A 761 -9.92 38.18 -15.20
C ARG A 761 -10.70 38.46 -13.93
N HIS A 762 -11.47 39.56 -13.91
CA HIS A 762 -12.31 39.88 -12.75
C HIS A 762 -13.34 38.79 -12.47
N LEU A 763 -13.99 38.27 -13.52
CA LEU A 763 -14.93 37.17 -13.39
C LEU A 763 -14.27 35.87 -12.90
N GLY A 764 -13.07 35.56 -13.41
CA GLY A 764 -12.28 34.41 -12.97
C GLY A 764 -11.88 34.49 -11.49
N ASN A 765 -11.45 35.68 -11.04
CA ASN A 765 -11.15 35.92 -9.64
C ASN A 765 -12.41 35.78 -8.77
N TYR A 766 -13.50 36.45 -9.15
CA TYR A 766 -14.76 36.43 -8.39
C TYR A 766 -15.35 35.02 -8.23
N LYS A 767 -15.38 34.21 -9.30
CA LYS A 767 -16.04 32.90 -9.28
C LYS A 767 -15.13 31.77 -8.79
N PHE A 768 -13.84 31.80 -9.13
CA PHE A 768 -12.93 30.68 -8.90
C PHE A 768 -11.76 30.98 -7.96
N ASN A 769 -11.64 32.22 -7.45
CA ASN A 769 -10.47 32.72 -6.70
C ASN A 769 -9.15 32.66 -7.49
N LEU A 770 -9.20 32.83 -8.81
CA LEU A 770 -8.02 32.82 -9.69
C LEU A 770 -7.34 34.20 -9.72
N VAL A 771 -6.03 34.23 -9.47
CA VAL A 771 -5.18 35.42 -9.55
C VAL A 771 -4.33 35.30 -10.82
N THR A 772 -4.62 36.14 -11.81
CA THR A 772 -3.85 36.19 -13.06
C THR A 772 -2.97 37.43 -13.10
N ILE A 773 -1.87 37.34 -13.84
CA ILE A 773 -0.93 38.46 -14.01
C ILE A 773 -1.62 39.60 -14.76
N GLY A 774 -1.37 40.86 -14.37
CA GLY A 774 -1.92 42.05 -15.02
C GLY A 774 -1.30 42.30 -16.40
N ASP A 775 -2.03 43.00 -17.28
CA ASP A 775 -1.47 43.43 -18.55
C ASP A 775 -0.55 44.63 -18.34
N HIS A 776 0.74 44.42 -18.52
CA HIS A 776 1.71 45.51 -18.68
C HIS A 776 1.84 45.93 -20.15
N LEU A 777 0.82 45.64 -20.96
CA LEU A 777 0.75 46.04 -22.36
C LEU A 777 0.20 47.47 -22.48
N PRO A 778 0.65 48.26 -23.46
CA PRO A 778 0.06 49.56 -23.74
C PRO A 778 -1.44 49.38 -24.00
N THR A 779 -2.30 50.02 -23.21
CA THR A 779 -3.77 49.86 -23.23
C THR A 779 -4.44 50.44 -24.47
N GLN A 780 -3.71 50.63 -25.56
CA GLN A 780 -4.06 51.58 -26.62
C GLN A 780 -4.09 50.92 -27.99
N GLN A 781 -5.09 51.33 -28.77
CA GLN A 781 -5.02 51.24 -30.22
C GLN A 781 -3.73 51.93 -30.67
N LEU A 782 -2.91 51.24 -31.46
CA LEU A 782 -1.73 51.76 -32.17
C LEU A 782 -2.10 52.84 -33.22
N GLU A 783 -3.12 53.67 -32.95
CA GLU A 783 -3.31 54.91 -33.70
C GLU A 783 -2.14 55.83 -33.32
N GLN A 784 -1.04 55.72 -34.06
CA GLN A 784 0.11 56.62 -34.03
C GLN A 784 -0.35 58.01 -34.49
N GLY A 785 -0.98 58.75 -33.58
CA GLY A 785 -1.28 60.16 -33.73
C GLY A 785 -0.35 61.00 -32.86
N ILE A 786 -0.18 62.28 -33.22
CA ILE A 786 0.56 63.25 -32.39
C ILE A 786 -0.16 63.42 -31.04
N ASP A 787 0.61 63.40 -29.96
CA ASP A 787 0.12 63.59 -28.59
C ASP A 787 -0.47 65.00 -28.41
N VAL A 788 -1.63 65.11 -27.77
CA VAL A 788 -2.26 66.41 -27.48
C VAL A 788 -1.35 67.33 -26.68
N LEU A 789 -0.46 66.82 -25.82
CA LEU A 789 0.52 67.66 -25.12
C LEU A 789 1.50 68.34 -26.09
N GLU A 790 1.89 67.66 -27.17
CA GLU A 790 2.78 68.21 -28.19
C GLU A 790 2.04 69.25 -29.06
N ILE A 791 0.78 68.99 -29.38
CA ILE A 791 -0.12 69.98 -30.02
C ILE A 791 -0.25 71.22 -29.15
N MET A 792 -0.48 71.05 -27.84
CA MET A 792 -0.67 72.16 -26.92
C MET A 792 0.59 72.99 -26.73
N ARG A 793 1.76 72.34 -26.60
CA ARG A 793 3.05 73.05 -26.54
C ARG A 793 3.33 73.87 -27.79
N ASN A 794 2.89 73.39 -28.94
CA ASN A 794 3.17 73.98 -30.25
C ASN A 794 1.89 74.40 -31.00
N ILE A 795 0.93 75.01 -30.29
CA ILE A 795 -0.39 75.32 -30.85
C ILE A 795 -0.31 76.21 -32.10
N HIS A 796 0.67 77.11 -32.16
CA HIS A 796 0.92 77.99 -33.29
C HIS A 796 1.33 77.20 -34.56
N ILE A 797 2.06 76.09 -34.41
CA ILE A 797 2.40 75.19 -35.51
C ILE A 797 1.17 74.41 -35.94
N PHE A 798 0.37 73.93 -34.99
CA PHE A 798 -0.86 73.19 -35.27
C PHE A 798 -1.85 74.02 -36.12
N VAL A 799 -2.12 75.26 -35.72
CA VAL A 799 -3.04 76.17 -36.46
C VAL A 799 -2.53 76.46 -37.88
N SER A 800 -1.21 76.53 -38.07
CA SER A 800 -0.63 76.81 -39.39
C SER A 800 -0.58 75.61 -40.34
N LYS A 801 -0.49 74.38 -39.78
CA LYS A 801 -0.22 73.16 -40.56
C LYS A 801 -1.39 72.20 -40.66
N TYR A 802 -2.47 72.37 -39.90
CA TYR A 802 -3.61 71.44 -39.91
C TYR A 802 -4.87 72.12 -40.41
N LEU A 803 -5.61 71.41 -41.27
CA LEU A 803 -6.92 71.80 -41.75
C LEU A 803 -8.00 70.94 -41.12
N TYR A 804 -9.13 71.54 -40.77
CA TYR A 804 -10.25 70.83 -40.19
C TYR A 804 -11.19 70.29 -41.26
N ASN A 805 -11.36 68.97 -41.29
CA ASN A 805 -12.36 68.31 -42.11
C ASN A 805 -13.69 68.24 -41.31
N MET A 806 -14.62 69.13 -41.66
CA MET A 806 -15.95 69.21 -41.03
C MET A 806 -16.74 67.91 -41.14
N ASN A 807 -16.62 67.16 -42.25
CA ASN A 807 -17.43 65.96 -42.50
C ASN A 807 -17.03 64.79 -41.59
N ASN A 808 -15.72 64.63 -41.38
CA ASN A 808 -15.19 63.53 -40.58
C ASN A 808 -14.84 63.95 -39.14
N GLN A 809 -14.97 65.24 -38.80
CA GLN A 809 -14.59 65.82 -37.51
C GLN A 809 -13.14 65.51 -37.11
N ILE A 810 -12.24 65.59 -38.08
CA ILE A 810 -10.80 65.33 -37.90
C ILE A 810 -9.98 66.50 -38.45
N PHE A 811 -8.88 66.83 -37.78
CA PHE A 811 -7.82 67.68 -38.31
C PHE A 811 -6.85 66.84 -39.12
N ILE A 812 -6.46 67.33 -40.29
CA ILE A 812 -5.54 66.66 -41.21
C ILE A 812 -4.38 67.61 -41.51
N GLU A 813 -3.16 67.12 -41.43
CA GLU A 813 -1.97 67.89 -41.78
C GLU A 813 -2.03 68.30 -43.27
N TYR A 814 -1.83 69.59 -43.55
CA TYR A 814 -1.88 70.18 -44.89
C TYR A 814 -0.77 69.65 -45.80
N SER A 815 0.43 69.44 -45.24
CA SER A 815 1.59 68.90 -45.94
C SER A 815 2.58 68.32 -44.93
N SER A 816 3.05 67.09 -45.15
CA SER A 816 4.11 66.47 -44.34
C SER A 816 5.31 66.09 -45.22
N ASN A 817 6.50 66.06 -44.62
CA ASN A 817 7.71 65.54 -45.26
C ASN A 817 7.80 64.00 -45.20
N ASN A 818 6.81 63.35 -44.57
CA ASN A 818 6.74 61.90 -44.42
C ASN A 818 5.78 61.30 -45.47
N LYS A 819 5.82 59.98 -45.67
CA LYS A 819 4.90 59.28 -46.59
C LYS A 819 3.43 59.28 -46.14
N HIS A 820 3.15 59.73 -44.93
CA HIS A 820 1.81 59.76 -44.33
C HIS A 820 1.52 61.15 -43.77
N LEU A 821 0.26 61.59 -43.89
CA LEU A 821 -0.24 62.81 -43.25
C LEU A 821 -0.74 62.47 -41.85
N ASN A 822 -0.36 63.26 -40.86
CA ASN A 822 -0.89 63.10 -39.52
C ASN A 822 -2.38 63.52 -39.48
N THR A 823 -3.20 62.73 -38.80
CA THR A 823 -4.61 63.07 -38.56
C THR A 823 -4.88 63.08 -37.06
N ILE A 824 -5.63 64.08 -36.60
CA ILE A 824 -6.00 64.25 -35.20
C ILE A 824 -7.51 64.24 -35.13
N GLY A 825 -8.05 63.32 -34.36
CA GLY A 825 -9.49 63.12 -34.23
C GLY A 825 -9.87 63.08 -32.77
N ILE A 826 -11.17 63.02 -32.51
CA ILE A 826 -11.73 62.96 -31.15
C ILE A 826 -11.14 61.76 -30.37
N ARG A 827 -10.82 60.65 -31.05
CA ARG A 827 -10.18 59.47 -30.44
C ARG A 827 -8.75 59.74 -29.96
N HIS A 828 -7.93 60.43 -30.76
CA HIS A 828 -6.58 60.84 -30.37
C HIS A 828 -6.59 61.78 -29.15
N ILE A 829 -7.57 62.70 -29.11
CA ILE A 829 -7.75 63.62 -27.98
C ILE A 829 -8.18 62.86 -26.72
N ALA A 830 -9.15 61.96 -26.84
CA ALA A 830 -9.59 61.12 -25.73
C ALA A 830 -8.46 60.20 -25.21
N ASN A 831 -7.60 59.69 -26.08
CA ASN A 831 -6.45 58.87 -25.69
C ASN A 831 -5.38 59.67 -24.95
N SER A 832 -5.09 60.89 -25.39
CA SER A 832 -4.15 61.80 -24.71
C SER A 832 -4.68 62.27 -23.34
N LEU A 833 -6.01 62.48 -23.22
CA LEU A 833 -6.67 62.78 -21.95
C LEU A 833 -6.61 61.62 -20.95
N ARG A 834 -6.74 60.37 -21.42
CA ARG A 834 -6.66 59.19 -20.56
C ARG A 834 -5.24 58.87 -20.11
N THR A 835 -4.22 59.18 -20.93
CA THR A 835 -2.80 58.90 -20.62
C THR A 835 -2.23 59.85 -19.60
N HIS A 836 -2.48 61.13 -19.76
CA HIS A 836 -1.86 62.19 -18.96
C HIS A 836 -2.82 62.80 -17.92
N GLY A 837 -4.08 62.37 -17.92
CA GLY A 837 -5.13 62.84 -17.02
C GLY A 837 -5.78 64.15 -17.45
N THR A 838 -6.88 64.51 -16.81
CA THR A 838 -7.64 65.75 -17.09
C THR A 838 -6.87 67.03 -16.77
N GLY A 839 -5.71 66.94 -16.09
CA GLY A 839 -4.84 68.05 -15.76
C GLY A 839 -4.27 68.79 -16.98
N ILE A 840 -4.17 68.15 -18.15
CA ILE A 840 -3.72 68.83 -19.38
C ILE A 840 -4.69 69.96 -19.79
N ILE A 841 -5.99 69.80 -19.53
CA ILE A 841 -7.00 70.81 -19.88
C ILE A 841 -6.82 72.08 -19.03
N ASN A 842 -6.27 71.95 -17.81
CA ASN A 842 -6.07 73.09 -16.92
C ASN A 842 -4.80 73.90 -17.23
N THR A 843 -3.87 73.36 -18.01
CA THR A 843 -2.71 74.12 -18.55
C THR A 843 -3.05 75.00 -19.76
N THR A 844 -4.33 75.07 -20.13
CA THR A 844 -4.85 75.74 -21.34
C THR A 844 -5.65 77.02 -21.09
N VAL A 845 -5.42 77.72 -19.97
CA VAL A 845 -5.84 79.12 -19.83
C VAL A 845 -4.66 80.03 -20.08
#